data_AF-S9PKZ0-F1
#
_entry.id   AF-S9PKZ0-F1
#
_cell.length_a   1.000
_cell.length_b   1.000
_cell.length_c   1.000
_cell.angle_alpha   90.00
_cell.angle_beta   90.00
_cell.angle_gamma   90.00
#
_symmetry.space_group_name_H-M   'P 1'
#
loop_
_entity.id
_entity.type
_entity.pdbx_description
1 polymer ?
#
loop_
_entity_poly.entity_id
_entity_poly.type
_entity_poly.pdbx_seq_one_letter_code
_entity_poly.pdbx_strand_id
1 'polypeptide(L)'
;MLTFRHLVALGTLASSLACGLAPPATPGEEIPSTGGPSEQFPPQPGGLDPTDPTGCPDDAEFFRTRMWEPVMSAQCITCHNAGGSAAGTRLVLTPEGEPGAEENNFNTVRAVARLQYGGASLLLLKPSGQHPLGHGGGKLLSPDSALYTDFQRFTQRVQGVPGSCDATPPTQEACAADELDPTARRQLRMLTRFEYDNTLTDLLYLDEPSTWGESLPAEEVANGFDNAAAARAVGQLLTDKLLTASEQAAAAAVEKLSRHVSCSASATCALQFIQDFGARAFRAPLDETERTRYQALYTKVSAEEGFSEGIKAVTTAMLLSPNFLYRSELGMHQGGGRYVLTDYEVASELSYLFWGSMPDAALFAKAKQGQLHTPEQIAAEARRMLTSPRSRPLLNHFVSQWMELERVDQVQKDPLVLANFSPELRTAMKAETLELFDHIVRQGSGQLSELFSADYTFASNTLATFYGLNMPVGGTTSPSGANMWSLKGTGRGGLLTHGGILSAQATPQAASPVRRGKLVRERLLCQPLPPAPPGLDLELGDTGTQQTNRERFQEHSRNAACATCHQLMDPIGFGFEQFDSVGRYKPKMANGSLVDASGEVLASKSTQGTFVGVDGLQVKLASSPDVADCFSLQWLRFAYGVAGEENTCAASQLTKRFLQNNLSIPELIVSVTQLPRFTQRWGEDVTQQPPPPSTDGGTGTTDGGTGTTDGGTGTTDGGTRPPDGGTGTTDGGTGTTDGGTRPPDGGTGTDAGTPPPASGLQITQTVQSDWGTGYCNNVKLTNKGTTTVTWKVSITIVGTLTSAWSSYASASGSVVSFTGESWNNQLSAGASTNFGYCAKR
;
A
#
# COMPACT_ATOMS: atom_id res chain seq x y z
N MET A 1 56.16 27.46 24.28
CA MET A 1 56.75 26.42 25.16
C MET A 1 55.67 25.37 25.36
N LEU A 2 55.73 24.27 24.59
CA LEU A 2 56.03 22.89 25.05
C LEU A 2 54.79 22.21 25.70
N THR A 3 54.28 21.02 25.35
CA THR A 3 54.56 20.00 24.31
C THR A 3 53.47 18.89 24.40
N PHE A 4 52.93 18.48 23.24
CA PHE A 4 52.64 17.10 22.77
C PHE A 4 52.63 15.89 23.74
N ARG A 5 51.51 15.12 23.81
CA ARG A 5 51.34 13.73 23.28
C ARG A 5 50.12 12.97 23.88
N HIS A 6 49.39 12.29 22.97
CA HIS A 6 48.53 11.10 23.14
C HIS A 6 47.03 11.29 23.48
N LEU A 7 46.20 11.34 22.43
CA LEU A 7 45.13 10.37 22.19
C LEU A 7 44.70 10.45 20.71
N VAL A 8 45.29 9.56 19.91
CA VAL A 8 44.88 9.20 18.55
C VAL A 8 44.01 7.96 18.67
N ALA A 9 43.00 7.86 17.80
CA ALA A 9 42.07 6.76 17.56
C ALA A 9 40.81 6.72 18.43
N LEU A 10 39.69 7.18 17.84
CA LEU A 10 38.32 6.67 18.02
C LEU A 10 37.45 7.35 16.94
N GLY A 11 37.68 6.96 15.69
CA GLY A 11 37.05 7.55 14.51
C GLY A 11 36.82 6.50 13.44
N THR A 12 35.97 5.52 13.73
CA THR A 12 35.51 4.47 12.82
C THR A 12 34.33 3.76 13.49
N LEU A 13 33.07 4.14 13.23
CA LEU A 13 31.90 3.36 13.69
C LEU A 13 30.55 3.73 13.04
N ALA A 14 30.50 4.33 11.84
CA ALA A 14 29.23 4.78 11.23
C ALA A 14 29.01 4.35 9.77
N SER A 15 29.64 3.27 9.32
CA SER A 15 29.46 2.70 7.96
C SER A 15 28.60 1.42 7.95
N SER A 16 27.83 1.16 9.01
CA SER A 16 27.47 -0.22 9.39
C SER A 16 25.98 -0.56 9.45
N LEU A 17 25.07 0.26 8.91
CA LEU A 17 23.61 -0.01 9.02
C LEU A 17 22.85 -0.28 7.71
N ALA A 18 23.47 -0.13 6.54
CA ALA A 18 22.91 -0.65 5.27
C ALA A 18 23.36 -2.09 4.96
N CYS A 19 24.34 -2.59 5.72
CA CYS A 19 24.79 -3.97 5.76
C CYS A 19 25.00 -4.32 7.23
N GLY A 20 24.13 -5.14 7.80
CA GLY A 20 24.14 -5.51 9.21
C GLY A 20 25.54 -5.85 9.75
N LEU A 21 25.79 -5.39 10.98
CA LEU A 21 27.02 -5.63 11.74
C LEU A 21 27.22 -7.15 11.99
N ALA A 22 28.19 -7.75 11.31
CA ALA A 22 28.94 -8.89 11.86
C ALA A 22 30.30 -8.36 12.35
N PRO A 23 30.82 -8.82 13.51
CA PRO A 23 32.11 -8.35 14.00
C PRO A 23 33.24 -8.80 13.05
N PRO A 24 34.32 -8.02 12.92
CA PRO A 24 35.48 -8.45 12.14
C PRO A 24 36.10 -9.69 12.79
N ALA A 25 36.39 -10.71 11.98
CA ALA A 25 37.16 -11.87 12.44
C ALA A 25 38.55 -11.40 12.90
N THR A 26 38.87 -11.64 14.16
CA THR A 26 40.23 -11.48 14.70
C THR A 26 41.13 -12.55 14.07
N PRO A 27 42.36 -12.22 13.64
CA PRO A 27 43.29 -13.23 13.16
C PRO A 27 43.89 -13.99 14.35
N GLY A 28 43.55 -15.28 14.44
CA GLY A 28 44.24 -16.22 15.33
C GLY A 28 43.53 -16.49 16.65
N GLU A 29 42.46 -17.28 16.62
CA GLU A 29 42.06 -18.11 17.76
C GLU A 29 41.36 -19.36 17.23
N GLU A 30 41.95 -20.54 17.47
CA GLU A 30 41.36 -21.84 17.15
C GLU A 30 40.10 -22.05 17.99
N ILE A 31 38.94 -22.25 17.36
CA ILE A 31 37.72 -22.72 18.03
C ILE A 31 37.60 -24.24 17.83
N PRO A 32 37.28 -25.03 18.87
CA PRO A 32 37.32 -26.49 18.83
C PRO A 32 36.19 -27.07 17.97
N SER A 33 36.49 -28.19 17.31
CA SER A 33 35.54 -28.97 16.53
C SER A 33 34.40 -29.53 17.39
N THR A 34 33.16 -29.08 17.18
CA THR A 34 31.96 -29.86 17.49
C THR A 34 31.10 -29.96 16.24
N GLY A 35 30.72 -31.19 15.90
CA GLY A 35 30.28 -31.60 14.56
C GLY A 35 28.94 -31.00 14.12
N GLY A 36 29.00 -30.31 12.98
CA GLY A 36 27.91 -30.07 12.03
C GLY A 36 28.43 -30.33 10.60
N PRO A 37 27.56 -30.43 9.57
CA PRO A 37 27.99 -30.74 8.21
C PRO A 37 28.97 -29.67 7.73
N SER A 38 30.16 -30.10 7.32
CA SER A 38 31.24 -29.21 6.90
C SER A 38 30.84 -28.45 5.63
N GLU A 39 30.90 -27.12 5.68
CA GLU A 39 31.02 -26.31 4.46
C GLU A 39 32.30 -26.78 3.75
N GLN A 40 32.16 -27.48 2.62
CA GLN A 40 33.31 -27.80 1.78
C GLN A 40 33.74 -26.50 1.11
N PHE A 41 34.81 -25.90 1.64
CA PHE A 41 35.41 -24.69 1.09
C PHE A 41 36.38 -25.06 -0.04
N PRO A 42 36.10 -24.74 -1.31
CA PRO A 42 37.13 -24.71 -2.33
C PRO A 42 38.06 -23.49 -2.10
N PRO A 43 39.32 -23.56 -2.55
CA PRO A 43 40.31 -22.49 -2.35
C PRO A 43 39.88 -21.16 -2.98
N GLN A 44 40.54 -20.07 -2.56
CA GLN A 44 40.43 -18.72 -3.13
C GLN A 44 40.44 -18.76 -4.67
N PRO A 45 39.72 -17.86 -5.38
CA PRO A 45 39.61 -17.87 -6.83
C PRO A 45 40.95 -17.53 -7.48
N GLY A 46 41.81 -18.55 -7.64
CA GLY A 46 42.83 -18.56 -8.66
C GLY A 46 42.16 -18.84 -10.00
N GLY A 47 42.53 -18.03 -11.01
CA GLY A 47 42.06 -18.03 -12.40
C GLY A 47 41.10 -19.15 -12.81
N LEU A 48 39.86 -18.76 -13.15
CA LEU A 48 38.91 -19.62 -13.83
C LEU A 48 39.54 -20.13 -15.14
N ASP A 49 39.46 -21.44 -15.35
CA ASP A 49 39.86 -22.11 -16.59
C ASP A 49 39.00 -21.58 -17.76
N PRO A 50 39.57 -20.98 -18.80
CA PRO A 50 38.83 -20.48 -19.97
C PRO A 50 38.22 -21.60 -20.82
N THR A 51 38.42 -22.87 -20.46
CA THR A 51 37.87 -24.04 -21.16
C THR A 51 36.76 -24.79 -20.41
N ASP A 52 36.21 -24.21 -19.33
CA ASP A 52 35.10 -24.81 -18.57
C ASP A 52 33.90 -25.16 -19.48
N PRO A 53 33.65 -26.44 -19.79
CA PRO A 53 32.68 -26.87 -20.80
C PRO A 53 31.23 -26.88 -20.26
N THR A 54 30.99 -26.29 -19.07
CA THR A 54 29.71 -26.36 -18.35
C THR A 54 28.82 -25.12 -18.50
N GLY A 55 29.27 -24.07 -19.21
CA GLY A 55 28.51 -22.82 -19.40
C GLY A 55 27.59 -22.83 -20.63
N CYS A 56 26.42 -22.20 -20.53
CA CYS A 56 25.55 -22.01 -21.69
C CYS A 56 26.13 -20.91 -22.60
N PRO A 57 25.98 -21.00 -23.94
CA PRO A 57 26.58 -20.04 -24.88
C PRO A 57 26.18 -18.58 -24.68
N ASP A 58 25.03 -18.33 -24.05
CA ASP A 58 24.41 -17.03 -23.80
C ASP A 58 24.46 -16.58 -22.32
N ASP A 59 25.26 -17.22 -21.46
CA ASP A 59 25.28 -16.90 -20.01
C ASP A 59 25.63 -15.45 -19.68
N ALA A 60 26.55 -14.84 -20.42
CA ALA A 60 26.91 -13.43 -20.22
C ALA A 60 25.74 -12.49 -20.54
N GLU A 61 25.00 -12.78 -21.62
CA GLU A 61 23.85 -12.00 -22.03
C GLU A 61 22.64 -12.22 -21.10
N PHE A 62 22.42 -13.46 -20.65
CA PHE A 62 21.44 -13.78 -19.62
C PHE A 62 21.73 -13.01 -18.34
N PHE A 63 22.99 -13.04 -17.87
CA PHE A 63 23.41 -12.28 -16.69
C PHE A 63 23.13 -10.79 -16.86
N ARG A 64 23.56 -10.18 -17.96
CA ARG A 64 23.39 -8.75 -18.23
C ARG A 64 21.91 -8.34 -18.18
N THR A 65 21.08 -9.03 -18.93
CA THR A 65 19.68 -8.63 -19.16
C THR A 65 18.71 -9.06 -18.05
N ARG A 66 18.99 -10.14 -17.32
CA ARG A 66 18.05 -10.74 -16.35
C ARG A 66 18.46 -10.53 -14.90
N MET A 67 19.74 -10.26 -14.65
CA MET A 67 20.26 -10.08 -13.29
C MET A 67 20.92 -8.72 -13.10
N TRP A 68 21.81 -8.33 -14.01
CA TRP A 68 22.58 -7.11 -13.89
C TRP A 68 21.67 -5.87 -13.94
N GLU A 69 21.05 -5.61 -15.09
CA GLU A 69 20.22 -4.43 -15.32
C GLU A 69 19.00 -4.34 -14.38
N PRO A 70 18.26 -5.44 -14.09
CA PRO A 70 17.05 -5.34 -13.28
C PRO A 70 17.30 -5.11 -11.79
N VAL A 71 18.43 -5.57 -11.25
CA VAL A 71 18.65 -5.57 -9.79
C VAL A 71 20.10 -5.38 -9.37
N MET A 72 21.09 -6.02 -9.98
CA MET A 72 22.45 -5.99 -9.43
C MET A 72 23.17 -4.65 -9.64
N SER A 73 22.95 -3.99 -10.77
CA SER A 73 23.55 -2.68 -11.10
C SER A 73 22.96 -1.53 -10.28
N ALA A 74 21.75 -1.71 -9.72
CA ALA A 74 21.07 -0.69 -8.94
C ALA A 74 21.07 -0.97 -7.43
N GLN A 75 21.00 -2.24 -7.03
CA GLN A 75 20.81 -2.63 -5.62
C GLN A 75 22.03 -3.35 -5.06
N CYS A 76 22.50 -4.43 -5.68
CA CYS A 76 23.58 -5.24 -5.12
C CYS A 76 24.93 -4.49 -5.09
N ILE A 77 25.25 -3.78 -6.18
CA ILE A 77 26.53 -3.06 -6.32
C ILE A 77 26.72 -1.96 -5.28
N THR A 78 25.64 -1.41 -4.73
CA THR A 78 25.70 -0.35 -3.71
C THR A 78 26.51 -0.77 -2.48
N CYS A 79 26.43 -2.05 -2.12
CA CYS A 79 27.15 -2.64 -1.00
C CYS A 79 28.34 -3.48 -1.46
N HIS A 80 28.18 -4.20 -2.58
CA HIS A 80 29.17 -5.11 -3.13
C HIS A 80 30.08 -4.40 -4.13
N ASN A 81 30.83 -3.40 -3.69
CA ASN A 81 31.90 -2.79 -4.49
C ASN A 81 33.15 -2.58 -3.62
N ALA A 82 34.29 -2.22 -4.23
CA ALA A 82 35.55 -2.10 -3.52
C ALA A 82 35.54 -1.12 -2.32
N GLY A 83 34.66 -0.10 -2.36
CA GLY A 83 34.45 0.85 -1.27
C GLY A 83 33.19 0.61 -0.42
N GLY A 84 32.40 -0.42 -0.75
CA GLY A 84 31.13 -0.71 -0.11
C GLY A 84 31.27 -1.53 1.18
N SER A 85 30.22 -1.56 1.99
CA SER A 85 30.19 -2.31 3.27
C SER A 85 30.32 -3.83 3.10
N ALA A 86 30.17 -4.36 1.89
CA ALA A 86 30.37 -5.76 1.56
C ALA A 86 31.67 -6.02 0.77
N ALA A 87 32.63 -5.08 0.76
CA ALA A 87 33.93 -5.22 0.09
C ALA A 87 34.75 -6.45 0.57
N GLY A 88 34.51 -6.92 1.80
CA GLY A 88 35.15 -8.13 2.36
C GLY A 88 34.46 -9.44 1.99
N THR A 89 33.39 -9.40 1.20
CA THR A 89 32.68 -10.62 0.76
C THR A 89 33.28 -11.19 -0.53
N ARG A 90 32.89 -12.40 -0.91
CA ARG A 90 33.28 -13.00 -2.19
C ARG A 90 32.59 -12.37 -3.40
N LEU A 91 31.61 -11.49 -3.18
CA LEU A 91 30.91 -10.74 -4.22
C LEU A 91 31.40 -9.28 -4.17
N VAL A 92 32.32 -8.92 -5.05
CA VAL A 92 32.80 -7.54 -5.20
C VAL A 92 32.65 -7.13 -6.66
N LEU A 93 31.70 -6.23 -6.90
CA LEU A 93 31.30 -5.75 -8.21
C LEU A 93 32.04 -4.45 -8.54
N THR A 94 32.35 -4.29 -9.82
CA THR A 94 33.03 -3.15 -10.42
C THR A 94 31.98 -2.17 -10.95
N PRO A 95 32.01 -0.87 -10.57
CA PRO A 95 31.09 0.14 -11.07
C PRO A 95 31.08 0.29 -12.60
N GLU A 96 29.94 0.71 -13.15
CA GLU A 96 29.82 1.02 -14.58
C GLU A 96 30.74 2.19 -14.95
N GLY A 97 31.46 2.06 -16.08
CA GLY A 97 32.44 3.04 -16.56
C GLY A 97 33.91 2.64 -16.37
N GLU A 98 34.19 1.65 -15.51
CA GLU A 98 35.53 1.06 -15.39
C GLU A 98 35.81 0.07 -16.55
N PRO A 99 37.03 0.04 -17.11
CA PRO A 99 37.38 -0.90 -18.17
C PRO A 99 37.11 -2.36 -17.77
N GLY A 100 36.30 -3.07 -18.57
CA GLY A 100 35.97 -4.47 -18.34
C GLY A 100 35.00 -4.75 -17.18
N ALA A 101 34.32 -3.73 -16.64
CA ALA A 101 33.41 -3.88 -15.51
C ALA A 101 32.35 -4.99 -15.73
N GLU A 102 31.72 -5.03 -16.89
CA GLU A 102 30.67 -6.01 -17.20
C GLU A 102 31.20 -7.46 -17.15
N GLU A 103 32.33 -7.72 -17.81
CA GLU A 103 32.97 -9.05 -17.81
C GLU A 103 33.44 -9.44 -16.41
N ASN A 104 34.02 -8.50 -15.65
CA ASN A 104 34.45 -8.72 -14.28
C ASN A 104 33.27 -9.05 -13.35
N ASN A 105 32.15 -8.34 -13.52
CA ASN A 105 30.93 -8.54 -12.75
C ASN A 105 30.30 -9.89 -13.05
N PHE A 106 30.16 -10.23 -14.34
CA PHE A 106 29.67 -11.54 -14.76
C PHE A 106 30.50 -12.67 -14.14
N ASN A 107 31.82 -12.61 -14.25
CA ASN A 107 32.71 -13.63 -13.71
C ASN A 107 32.63 -13.74 -12.19
N THR A 108 32.54 -12.61 -11.49
CA THR A 108 32.39 -12.57 -10.03
C THR A 108 31.08 -13.21 -9.59
N VAL A 109 29.97 -12.86 -10.25
CA VAL A 109 28.64 -13.39 -9.91
C VAL A 109 28.54 -14.88 -10.24
N ARG A 110 29.11 -15.29 -11.38
CA ARG A 110 29.24 -16.71 -11.76
C ARG A 110 30.04 -17.51 -10.73
N ALA A 111 31.12 -16.95 -10.19
CA ALA A 111 31.90 -17.61 -9.14
C ALA A 111 31.08 -17.78 -7.84
N VAL A 112 30.31 -16.77 -7.45
CA VAL A 112 29.45 -16.81 -6.25
C VAL A 112 28.26 -17.76 -6.44
N ALA A 113 27.71 -17.87 -7.65
CA ALA A 113 26.64 -18.80 -7.99
C ALA A 113 27.01 -20.28 -7.73
N ARG A 114 28.31 -20.61 -7.80
CA ARG A 114 28.84 -21.96 -7.54
C ARG A 114 29.00 -22.29 -6.06
N LEU A 115 29.02 -21.29 -5.19
CA LEU A 115 29.13 -21.51 -3.75
C LEU A 115 27.79 -22.01 -3.20
N GLN A 116 27.79 -23.11 -2.45
CA GLN A 116 26.58 -23.73 -1.94
C GLN A 116 26.57 -23.82 -0.41
N TYR A 117 25.38 -23.76 0.17
CA TYR A 117 25.09 -24.09 1.56
C TYR A 117 23.84 -24.95 1.61
N GLY A 118 23.89 -26.12 2.26
CA GLY A 118 22.75 -27.05 2.32
C GLY A 118 22.24 -27.51 0.94
N GLY A 119 23.11 -27.53 -0.08
CA GLY A 119 22.77 -27.91 -1.46
C GLY A 119 22.17 -26.81 -2.33
N ALA A 120 22.02 -25.58 -1.83
CA ALA A 120 21.52 -24.44 -2.60
C ALA A 120 22.57 -23.31 -2.70
N SER A 121 22.53 -22.55 -3.80
CA SER A 121 23.51 -21.50 -4.08
C SER A 121 23.44 -20.34 -3.08
N LEU A 122 24.59 -19.85 -2.61
CA LEU A 122 24.67 -18.65 -1.78
C LEU A 122 24.14 -17.39 -2.49
N LEU A 123 24.23 -17.35 -3.82
CA LEU A 123 23.68 -16.27 -4.65
C LEU A 123 22.15 -16.22 -4.60
N LEU A 124 21.49 -17.34 -4.24
CA LEU A 124 20.07 -17.41 -3.97
C LEU A 124 19.74 -17.21 -2.50
N LEU A 125 20.38 -18.00 -1.63
CA LEU A 125 20.01 -18.10 -0.22
C LEU A 125 20.19 -16.79 0.54
N LYS A 126 21.27 -16.03 0.26
CA LYS A 126 21.54 -14.79 1.00
C LYS A 126 20.56 -13.69 0.60
N PRO A 127 20.47 -13.25 -0.67
CA PRO A 127 19.56 -12.18 -1.04
C PRO A 127 18.08 -12.52 -0.78
N SER A 128 17.69 -13.79 -0.72
CA SER A 128 16.31 -14.19 -0.39
C SER A 128 16.00 -14.28 1.10
N GLY A 129 17.01 -14.14 1.96
CA GLY A 129 16.88 -14.33 3.41
C GLY A 129 16.71 -15.78 3.84
N GLN A 130 16.92 -16.76 2.95
CA GLN A 130 16.83 -18.19 3.24
C GLN A 130 18.11 -18.79 3.84
N HIS A 131 19.23 -18.05 3.80
CA HIS A 131 20.46 -18.45 4.47
C HIS A 131 20.32 -18.30 6.00
N PRO A 132 20.79 -19.25 6.84
CA PRO A 132 20.65 -19.15 8.31
C PRO A 132 21.30 -17.91 8.93
N LEU A 133 22.39 -17.43 8.33
CA LEU A 133 23.07 -16.18 8.74
C LEU A 133 22.44 -14.91 8.12
N GLY A 134 21.38 -15.06 7.33
CA GLY A 134 20.74 -13.97 6.59
C GLY A 134 21.67 -13.27 5.59
N HIS A 135 21.29 -12.06 5.22
CA HIS A 135 22.05 -11.15 4.39
C HIS A 135 22.06 -9.77 5.05
N GLY A 136 23.24 -9.16 5.18
CA GLY A 136 23.40 -7.90 5.92
C GLY A 136 22.50 -6.77 5.39
N GLY A 137 22.21 -6.75 4.09
CA GLY A 137 21.30 -5.76 3.48
C GLY A 137 19.81 -6.11 3.56
N GLY A 138 19.43 -7.14 4.34
CA GLY A 138 18.06 -7.65 4.36
C GLY A 138 17.69 -8.48 3.13
N LYS A 139 16.40 -8.77 2.99
CA LYS A 139 15.83 -9.56 1.89
C LYS A 139 15.68 -8.69 0.64
N LEU A 140 16.45 -8.99 -0.39
CA LEU A 140 16.47 -8.31 -1.68
C LEU A 140 15.68 -9.06 -2.77
N LEU A 141 15.57 -10.39 -2.65
CA LEU A 141 14.83 -11.24 -3.59
C LEU A 141 13.66 -11.93 -2.88
N SER A 142 12.45 -11.84 -3.43
CA SER A 142 11.33 -12.65 -2.93
C SER A 142 11.34 -14.03 -3.62
N PRO A 143 11.25 -15.16 -2.89
CA PRO A 143 11.22 -16.50 -3.49
C PRO A 143 10.16 -16.69 -4.58
N ASP A 144 9.05 -15.96 -4.51
CA ASP A 144 7.94 -16.04 -5.47
C ASP A 144 8.05 -15.04 -6.63
N SER A 145 9.17 -14.30 -6.74
CA SER A 145 9.37 -13.27 -7.77
C SER A 145 10.06 -13.82 -9.02
N ALA A 146 9.74 -13.22 -10.17
CA ALA A 146 10.43 -13.51 -11.43
C ALA A 146 11.96 -13.29 -11.34
N LEU A 147 12.41 -12.29 -10.56
CA LEU A 147 13.84 -12.06 -10.32
C LEU A 147 14.52 -13.20 -9.56
N TYR A 148 13.84 -13.79 -8.57
CA TYR A 148 14.36 -14.97 -7.88
C TYR A 148 14.45 -16.17 -8.83
N THR A 149 13.45 -16.35 -9.70
CA THR A 149 13.48 -17.38 -10.75
C THR A 149 14.65 -17.17 -11.72
N ASP A 150 14.94 -15.94 -12.11
CA ASP A 150 16.07 -15.63 -13.00
C ASP A 150 17.42 -15.93 -12.32
N PHE A 151 17.58 -15.58 -11.04
CA PHE A 151 18.75 -15.97 -10.24
C PHE A 151 18.85 -17.49 -10.09
N GLN A 152 17.72 -18.17 -9.92
CA GLN A 152 17.69 -19.62 -9.76
C GLN A 152 18.13 -20.31 -11.04
N ARG A 153 17.60 -19.85 -12.18
CA ARG A 153 17.99 -20.34 -13.49
C ARG A 153 19.46 -20.07 -13.78
N PHE A 154 19.97 -18.88 -13.47
CA PHE A 154 21.40 -18.60 -13.61
C PHE A 154 22.26 -19.57 -12.80
N THR A 155 21.89 -19.85 -11.54
CA THR A 155 22.65 -20.82 -10.73
C THR A 155 22.61 -22.24 -11.31
N GLN A 156 21.46 -22.67 -11.86
CA GLN A 156 21.33 -23.98 -12.51
C GLN A 156 22.18 -24.08 -13.78
N ARG A 157 22.22 -23.00 -14.58
CA ARG A 157 23.06 -22.88 -15.78
C ARG A 157 24.53 -22.96 -15.46
N VAL A 158 24.97 -22.18 -14.46
CA VAL A 158 26.36 -22.19 -13.97
C VAL A 158 26.77 -23.53 -13.35
N GLN A 159 25.81 -24.31 -12.84
CA GLN A 159 26.00 -25.65 -12.27
C GLN A 159 25.86 -26.78 -13.30
N GLY A 160 25.59 -26.48 -14.57
CA GLY A 160 25.47 -27.48 -15.64
C GLY A 160 24.27 -28.43 -15.46
N VAL A 161 23.18 -27.98 -14.84
CA VAL A 161 21.96 -28.79 -14.70
C VAL A 161 21.39 -29.11 -16.09
N PRO A 162 21.14 -30.39 -16.45
CA PRO A 162 20.61 -30.75 -17.76
C PRO A 162 19.31 -29.98 -18.12
N GLY A 163 19.23 -29.43 -19.33
CA GLY A 163 18.09 -28.63 -19.79
C GLY A 163 18.10 -27.16 -19.36
N SER A 164 19.05 -26.72 -18.52
CA SER A 164 19.14 -25.31 -18.09
C SER A 164 19.57 -24.34 -19.21
N CYS A 165 20.25 -24.86 -20.24
CA CYS A 165 20.62 -24.12 -21.45
C CYS A 165 19.56 -24.19 -22.57
N ASP A 166 18.68 -25.21 -22.56
CA ASP A 166 17.75 -25.51 -23.67
C ASP A 166 16.42 -24.77 -23.58
N ALA A 167 16.15 -24.17 -22.43
CA ALA A 167 15.11 -23.17 -22.39
C ALA A 167 15.63 -21.98 -23.18
N THR A 168 15.08 -21.76 -24.37
CA THR A 168 15.06 -20.43 -24.98
C THR A 168 14.76 -19.45 -23.85
N PRO A 169 15.53 -18.36 -23.69
CA PRO A 169 15.09 -17.33 -22.77
C PRO A 169 13.64 -17.03 -23.12
N PRO A 170 12.69 -16.97 -22.17
CA PRO A 170 11.59 -16.09 -22.40
C PRO A 170 12.28 -14.74 -22.60
N THR A 171 12.51 -14.35 -23.86
CA THR A 171 12.31 -12.96 -24.27
C THR A 171 11.14 -12.57 -23.43
N GLN A 172 11.29 -11.62 -22.49
CA GLN A 172 10.20 -11.10 -21.66
C GLN A 172 8.97 -11.15 -22.55
N GLU A 173 8.14 -12.20 -22.40
CA GLU A 173 7.28 -12.59 -23.51
C GLU A 173 6.28 -11.47 -23.44
N ALA A 174 6.42 -10.53 -24.39
CA ALA A 174 5.73 -9.28 -24.36
C ALA A 174 4.29 -9.70 -24.22
N CYS A 175 3.72 -9.47 -23.03
CA CYS A 175 2.54 -10.20 -22.61
C CYS A 175 1.56 -10.20 -23.77
N ALA A 176 1.06 -11.39 -24.13
CA ALA A 176 0.24 -11.46 -25.32
C ALA A 176 -0.88 -10.42 -25.18
N ALA A 177 -1.26 -9.78 -26.30
CA ALA A 177 -2.07 -8.55 -26.25
C ALA A 177 -3.37 -8.68 -25.43
N ASP A 178 -3.84 -9.92 -25.26
CA ASP A 178 -5.07 -10.30 -24.56
C ASP A 178 -4.81 -11.35 -23.45
N GLU A 179 -3.59 -11.43 -22.93
CA GLU A 179 -3.26 -12.32 -21.82
C GLU A 179 -3.86 -11.81 -20.50
N LEU A 180 -4.53 -12.70 -19.77
CA LEU A 180 -5.07 -12.40 -18.46
C LEU A 180 -3.94 -12.35 -17.43
N ASP A 181 -3.83 -11.21 -16.77
CA ASP A 181 -2.84 -10.97 -15.72
C ASP A 181 -2.89 -12.05 -14.62
N PRO A 182 -1.75 -12.67 -14.23
CA PRO A 182 -1.71 -13.66 -13.14
C PRO A 182 -2.23 -13.14 -11.80
N THR A 183 -2.22 -11.81 -11.60
CA THR A 183 -2.72 -11.16 -10.39
C THR A 183 -4.23 -10.88 -10.42
N ALA A 184 -4.93 -11.15 -11.54
CA ALA A 184 -6.37 -10.93 -11.68
C ALA A 184 -7.19 -11.99 -10.91
N ARG A 185 -7.09 -12.02 -9.59
CA ARG A 185 -7.77 -13.00 -8.72
C ARG A 185 -9.20 -12.56 -8.40
N ARG A 186 -10.10 -13.53 -8.26
CA ARG A 186 -11.47 -13.29 -7.78
C ARG A 186 -11.42 -12.68 -6.38
N GLN A 187 -12.27 -11.70 -6.12
CA GLN A 187 -12.31 -11.02 -4.83
C GLN A 187 -13.66 -10.34 -4.59
N LEU A 188 -13.93 -10.02 -3.33
CA LEU A 188 -14.96 -9.08 -2.92
C LEU A 188 -14.27 -7.79 -2.48
N ARG A 189 -14.65 -6.66 -3.07
CA ARG A 189 -14.04 -5.36 -2.76
C ARG A 189 -14.98 -4.52 -1.93
N MET A 190 -14.62 -4.28 -0.68
CA MET A 190 -15.41 -3.41 0.18
C MET A 190 -15.40 -1.97 -0.37
N LEU A 191 -16.55 -1.30 -0.34
CA LEU A 191 -16.67 0.10 -0.72
C LEU A 191 -15.76 0.97 0.15
N THR A 192 -15.01 1.88 -0.48
CA THR A 192 -14.31 2.94 0.27
C THR A 192 -15.31 3.92 0.88
N ARG A 193 -14.89 4.75 1.85
CA ARG A 193 -15.72 5.84 2.39
C ARG A 193 -16.28 6.73 1.27
N PHE A 194 -15.42 7.09 0.31
CA PHE A 194 -15.80 7.84 -0.88
C PHE A 194 -16.87 7.11 -1.70
N GLU A 195 -16.67 5.83 -1.97
CA GLU A 195 -17.62 5.02 -2.73
C GLU A 195 -18.94 4.77 -1.97
N TYR A 196 -18.87 4.61 -0.65
CA TYR A 196 -20.02 4.42 0.24
C TYR A 196 -20.92 5.66 0.23
N ASP A 197 -20.34 6.85 0.42
CA ASP A 197 -21.08 8.11 0.42
C ASP A 197 -21.68 8.43 -0.95
N ASN A 198 -20.94 8.24 -2.03
CA ASN A 198 -21.47 8.42 -3.39
C ASN A 198 -22.59 7.43 -3.69
N THR A 199 -22.42 6.16 -3.31
CA THR A 199 -23.44 5.12 -3.49
C THR A 199 -24.71 5.46 -2.73
N LEU A 200 -24.61 5.90 -1.46
CA LEU A 200 -25.77 6.31 -0.68
C LEU A 200 -26.45 7.56 -1.24
N THR A 201 -25.68 8.53 -1.73
CA THR A 201 -26.20 9.74 -2.38
C THR A 201 -27.11 9.36 -3.55
N ASP A 202 -26.63 8.48 -4.44
CA ASP A 202 -27.39 8.04 -5.62
C ASP A 202 -28.53 7.07 -5.27
N LEU A 203 -28.30 6.12 -4.36
CA LEU A 203 -29.27 5.11 -3.97
C LEU A 203 -30.50 5.74 -3.29
N LEU A 204 -30.24 6.72 -2.41
CA LEU A 204 -31.25 7.43 -1.63
C LEU A 204 -31.80 8.69 -2.32
N TYR A 205 -31.31 9.02 -3.52
CA TYR A 205 -31.65 10.25 -4.23
C TYR A 205 -31.49 11.49 -3.34
N LEU A 206 -30.35 11.63 -2.66
CA LEU A 206 -30.10 12.79 -1.79
C LEU A 206 -29.90 14.05 -2.64
N ASP A 207 -30.34 15.20 -2.11
CA ASP A 207 -30.14 16.49 -2.77
C ASP A 207 -28.71 17.00 -2.58
N GLU A 208 -28.07 16.58 -1.48
CA GLU A 208 -26.68 16.89 -1.13
C GLU A 208 -25.87 15.59 -0.98
N PRO A 209 -24.55 15.63 -1.22
CA PRO A 209 -23.69 14.48 -1.00
C PRO A 209 -23.79 13.95 0.44
N SER A 210 -23.83 12.63 0.57
CA SER A 210 -23.71 11.97 1.86
C SER A 210 -22.34 12.22 2.49
N THR A 211 -22.30 12.22 3.83
CA THR A 211 -21.07 12.32 4.63
C THR A 211 -21.03 11.24 5.73
N TRP A 212 -21.84 10.19 5.62
CA TRP A 212 -21.89 9.15 6.66
C TRP A 212 -20.62 8.29 6.66
N GLY A 213 -19.99 8.11 5.50
CA GLY A 213 -18.71 7.45 5.29
C GLY A 213 -17.56 8.10 6.04
N GLU A 214 -17.58 9.43 6.22
CA GLU A 214 -16.56 10.15 7.00
C GLU A 214 -16.45 9.66 8.46
N SER A 215 -17.52 9.07 9.00
CA SER A 215 -17.57 8.52 10.36
C SER A 215 -16.95 7.11 10.49
N LEU A 216 -16.79 6.40 9.38
CA LEU A 216 -16.13 5.07 9.34
C LEU A 216 -14.64 5.26 9.60
N PRO A 217 -13.86 4.25 10.05
CA PRO A 217 -12.40 4.30 10.07
C PRO A 217 -11.77 4.52 8.69
N ALA A 218 -10.58 5.13 8.65
CA ALA A 218 -9.89 5.46 7.40
C ALA A 218 -9.24 4.21 6.82
N GLU A 219 -9.28 4.10 5.51
CA GLU A 219 -8.61 3.03 4.79
C GLU A 219 -7.09 3.14 4.88
N GLU A 220 -6.46 1.96 4.89
CA GLU A 220 -5.03 1.82 4.66
C GLU A 220 -4.66 2.26 3.24
N VAL A 221 -3.79 3.26 3.15
CA VAL A 221 -3.29 3.76 1.85
C VAL A 221 -2.15 2.88 1.37
N ALA A 222 -2.32 2.23 0.22
CA ALA A 222 -1.27 1.45 -0.43
C ALA A 222 -0.89 2.10 -1.77
N ASN A 223 0.42 2.29 -1.99
CA ASN A 223 0.95 2.97 -3.19
C ASN A 223 0.31 4.35 -3.46
N GLY A 224 -0.24 5.01 -2.44
CA GLY A 224 -0.90 6.32 -2.53
C GLY A 224 -2.40 6.30 -2.75
N PHE A 225 -3.04 5.13 -2.90
CA PHE A 225 -4.48 5.03 -3.08
C PHE A 225 -5.15 4.32 -1.90
N ASP A 226 -6.38 4.72 -1.57
CA ASP A 226 -7.16 4.25 -0.41
C ASP A 226 -8.10 3.07 -0.73
N ASN A 227 -8.02 2.54 -1.95
CA ASN A 227 -8.94 1.52 -2.45
C ASN A 227 -8.29 0.14 -2.63
N ALA A 228 -7.15 -0.08 -1.98
CA ALA A 228 -6.41 -1.33 -2.02
C ALA A 228 -7.14 -2.43 -1.23
N ALA A 229 -7.81 -3.35 -1.93
CA ALA A 229 -8.69 -4.33 -1.29
C ALA A 229 -7.97 -5.25 -0.30
N ALA A 230 -6.74 -5.66 -0.62
CA ALA A 230 -5.92 -6.53 0.23
C ALA A 230 -5.41 -5.87 1.52
N ALA A 231 -5.42 -4.53 1.59
CA ALA A 231 -4.93 -3.80 2.75
C ALA A 231 -6.01 -3.58 3.82
N ARG A 232 -7.29 -3.77 3.48
CA ARG A 232 -8.41 -3.38 4.33
C ARG A 232 -8.78 -4.45 5.35
N ALA A 233 -8.62 -4.13 6.63
CA ALA A 233 -9.06 -4.98 7.73
C ALA A 233 -10.48 -4.62 8.22
N VAL A 234 -11.32 -5.62 8.48
CA VAL A 234 -12.65 -5.43 9.09
C VAL A 234 -12.56 -5.62 10.60
N GLY A 235 -12.44 -4.50 11.33
CA GLY A 235 -12.43 -4.48 12.79
C GLY A 235 -13.80 -4.13 13.40
N GLN A 236 -13.95 -4.38 14.71
CA GLN A 236 -15.19 -4.08 15.45
C GLN A 236 -15.64 -2.62 15.30
N LEU A 237 -14.70 -1.66 15.34
CA LEU A 237 -15.02 -0.25 15.18
C LEU A 237 -15.67 0.06 13.83
N LEU A 238 -15.20 -0.56 12.74
CA LEU A 238 -15.79 -0.39 11.42
C LEU A 238 -17.23 -0.92 11.40
N THR A 239 -17.46 -2.10 11.97
CA THR A 239 -18.80 -2.72 12.06
C THR A 239 -19.78 -1.83 12.83
N ASP A 240 -19.39 -1.31 14.00
CA ASP A 240 -20.26 -0.44 14.81
C ASP A 240 -20.61 0.87 14.09
N LYS A 241 -19.63 1.43 13.36
CA LYS A 241 -19.84 2.65 12.55
C LYS A 241 -20.71 2.41 11.33
N LEU A 242 -20.55 1.26 10.66
CA LEU A 242 -21.41 0.87 9.54
C LEU A 242 -22.87 0.68 9.97
N LEU A 243 -23.12 0.09 11.15
CA LEU A 243 -24.48 -0.01 11.71
C LEU A 243 -25.09 1.38 11.93
N THR A 244 -24.35 2.26 12.61
CA THR A 244 -24.82 3.63 12.87
C THR A 244 -25.11 4.39 11.58
N ALA A 245 -24.19 4.34 10.60
CA ALA A 245 -24.35 4.97 9.30
C ALA A 245 -25.56 4.41 8.53
N SER A 246 -25.75 3.09 8.55
CA SER A 246 -26.86 2.42 7.87
C SER A 246 -28.22 2.79 8.47
N GLU A 247 -28.32 2.91 9.80
CA GLU A 247 -29.54 3.35 10.47
C GLU A 247 -29.90 4.80 10.14
N GLN A 248 -28.90 5.69 10.10
CA GLN A 248 -29.08 7.10 9.72
C GLN A 248 -29.50 7.22 8.25
N ALA A 249 -28.85 6.48 7.35
CA ALA A 249 -29.19 6.42 5.94
C ALA A 249 -30.60 5.87 5.71
N ALA A 250 -30.99 4.81 6.43
CA ALA A 250 -32.34 4.25 6.38
C ALA A 250 -33.41 5.23 6.88
N ALA A 251 -33.11 5.98 7.95
CA ALA A 251 -34.00 7.03 8.44
C ALA A 251 -34.23 8.13 7.38
N ALA A 252 -33.16 8.58 6.71
CA ALA A 252 -33.25 9.56 5.63
C ALA A 252 -34.07 9.03 4.43
N ALA A 253 -33.93 7.75 4.09
CA ALA A 253 -34.71 7.10 3.03
C ALA A 253 -36.22 7.12 3.35
N VAL A 254 -36.59 6.88 4.62
CA VAL A 254 -37.99 6.89 5.08
C VAL A 254 -38.56 8.31 5.15
N GLU A 255 -37.76 9.31 5.55
CA GLU A 255 -38.19 10.71 5.55
C GLU A 255 -38.61 11.18 4.14
N LYS A 256 -37.92 10.68 3.10
CA LYS A 256 -38.20 10.96 1.69
C LYS A 256 -38.76 9.76 0.95
N LEU A 257 -39.56 8.92 1.62
CA LEU A 257 -40.06 7.64 1.09
C LEU A 257 -40.77 7.76 -0.27
N SER A 258 -41.43 8.89 -0.56
CA SER A 258 -42.07 9.16 -1.85
C SER A 258 -41.10 9.20 -3.05
N ARG A 259 -39.79 9.38 -2.81
CA ARG A 259 -38.74 9.24 -3.83
C ARG A 259 -38.44 7.79 -4.19
N HIS A 260 -38.79 6.85 -3.30
CA HIS A 260 -38.49 5.43 -3.45
C HIS A 260 -39.70 4.57 -3.83
N VAL A 261 -40.91 4.99 -3.46
CA VAL A 261 -42.16 4.32 -3.82
C VAL A 261 -43.22 5.33 -4.25
N SER A 262 -43.98 4.96 -5.27
CA SER A 262 -45.15 5.74 -5.75
C SER A 262 -46.49 5.14 -5.32
N CYS A 263 -46.49 4.00 -4.64
CA CYS A 263 -47.67 3.26 -4.19
C CYS A 263 -48.10 3.62 -2.76
N SER A 264 -49.36 3.33 -2.41
CA SER A 264 -49.86 3.48 -1.06
C SER A 264 -49.32 2.40 -0.12
N ALA A 265 -49.10 2.75 1.15
CA ALA A 265 -48.62 1.86 2.21
C ALA A 265 -49.42 0.56 2.27
N SER A 266 -48.79 -0.54 1.84
CA SER A 266 -49.37 -1.89 1.75
C SER A 266 -48.26 -2.93 1.63
N ALA A 267 -48.56 -4.19 1.94
CA ALA A 267 -47.58 -5.28 1.80
C ALA A 267 -47.04 -5.41 0.36
N THR A 268 -47.90 -5.20 -0.64
CA THR A 268 -47.50 -5.20 -2.07
C THR A 268 -46.54 -4.05 -2.38
N CYS A 269 -46.80 -2.86 -1.84
CA CYS A 269 -45.92 -1.70 -2.01
C CYS A 269 -44.55 -1.91 -1.35
N ALA A 270 -44.52 -2.52 -0.16
CA ALA A 270 -43.27 -2.87 0.51
C ALA A 270 -42.47 -3.93 -0.27
N LEU A 271 -43.14 -4.91 -0.86
CA LEU A 271 -42.48 -5.91 -1.71
C LEU A 271 -41.87 -5.27 -2.96
N GLN A 272 -42.58 -4.33 -3.58
CA GLN A 272 -42.04 -3.55 -4.69
C GLN A 272 -40.82 -2.73 -4.26
N PHE A 273 -40.88 -2.06 -3.11
CA PHE A 273 -39.72 -1.36 -2.54
C PHE A 273 -38.54 -2.31 -2.34
N ILE A 274 -38.74 -3.47 -1.71
CA ILE A 274 -37.69 -4.48 -1.48
C ILE A 274 -37.02 -4.87 -2.79
N GLN A 275 -37.81 -5.12 -3.84
CA GLN A 275 -37.29 -5.51 -5.14
C GLN A 275 -36.51 -4.38 -5.82
N ASP A 276 -37.08 -3.17 -5.89
CA ASP A 276 -36.52 -2.05 -6.65
C ASP A 276 -35.34 -1.39 -5.91
N PHE A 277 -35.44 -1.24 -4.58
CA PHE A 277 -34.37 -0.75 -3.74
C PHE A 277 -33.24 -1.76 -3.65
N GLY A 278 -33.57 -3.04 -3.37
CA GLY A 278 -32.58 -4.10 -3.26
C GLY A 278 -31.76 -4.28 -4.54
N ALA A 279 -32.40 -4.24 -5.72
CA ALA A 279 -31.69 -4.44 -6.98
C ALA A 279 -30.62 -3.36 -7.23
N ARG A 280 -30.89 -2.13 -6.79
CA ARG A 280 -29.96 -1.00 -6.85
C ARG A 280 -28.90 -1.10 -5.76
N ALA A 281 -29.31 -1.40 -4.53
CA ALA A 281 -28.44 -1.53 -3.37
C ALA A 281 -27.43 -2.67 -3.52
N PHE A 282 -27.78 -3.76 -4.21
CA PHE A 282 -26.88 -4.91 -4.45
C PHE A 282 -26.26 -4.90 -5.84
N ARG A 283 -26.64 -3.93 -6.68
CA ARG A 283 -26.22 -3.80 -8.08
C ARG A 283 -26.50 -5.03 -8.93
N ALA A 284 -27.43 -5.87 -8.50
CA ALA A 284 -27.89 -7.06 -9.18
C ALA A 284 -29.34 -7.38 -8.75
N PRO A 285 -30.13 -8.09 -9.56
CA PRO A 285 -31.47 -8.52 -9.15
C PRO A 285 -31.41 -9.40 -7.90
N LEU A 286 -32.35 -9.21 -6.99
CA LEU A 286 -32.49 -10.09 -5.83
C LEU A 286 -32.96 -11.47 -6.27
N ASP A 287 -32.35 -12.50 -5.69
CA ASP A 287 -32.85 -13.87 -5.81
C ASP A 287 -34.10 -14.09 -4.93
N GLU A 288 -34.75 -15.24 -5.09
CA GLU A 288 -35.97 -15.57 -4.36
C GLU A 288 -35.75 -15.69 -2.85
N THR A 289 -34.59 -16.20 -2.45
CA THR A 289 -34.21 -16.41 -1.04
C THR A 289 -34.00 -15.06 -0.36
N GLU A 290 -33.28 -14.15 -1.02
CA GLU A 290 -33.06 -12.79 -0.56
C GLU A 290 -34.37 -12.04 -0.42
N ARG A 291 -35.23 -12.08 -1.45
CA ARG A 291 -36.53 -11.40 -1.43
C ARG A 291 -37.39 -11.90 -0.27
N THR A 292 -37.47 -13.22 -0.09
CA THR A 292 -38.24 -13.85 0.99
C THR A 292 -37.70 -13.42 2.36
N ARG A 293 -36.38 -13.39 2.53
CA ARG A 293 -35.73 -12.95 3.78
C ARG A 293 -36.10 -11.52 4.15
N TYR A 294 -35.99 -10.58 3.20
CA TYR A 294 -36.31 -9.17 3.45
C TYR A 294 -37.82 -8.94 3.65
N GLN A 295 -38.66 -9.68 2.93
CA GLN A 295 -40.12 -9.63 3.15
C GLN A 295 -40.51 -10.14 4.54
N ALA A 296 -39.86 -11.21 5.03
CA ALA A 296 -40.10 -11.72 6.37
C ALA A 296 -39.70 -10.69 7.44
N LEU A 297 -38.55 -10.02 7.28
CA LEU A 297 -38.12 -8.94 8.17
C LEU A 297 -39.12 -7.77 8.17
N TYR A 298 -39.52 -7.30 7.00
CA TYR A 298 -40.54 -6.26 6.87
C TYR A 298 -41.84 -6.66 7.59
N THR A 299 -42.33 -7.87 7.35
CA THR A 299 -43.61 -8.34 7.92
C THR A 299 -43.55 -8.37 9.44
N LYS A 300 -42.42 -8.81 10.01
CA LYS A 300 -42.21 -8.84 11.45
C LYS A 300 -42.24 -7.44 12.06
N VAL A 301 -41.43 -6.51 11.54
CA VAL A 301 -41.30 -5.17 12.12
C VAL A 301 -42.55 -4.32 11.87
N SER A 302 -43.13 -4.39 10.66
CA SER A 302 -44.32 -3.60 10.33
C SER A 302 -45.58 -4.01 11.07
N ALA A 303 -45.66 -5.26 11.55
CA ALA A 303 -46.76 -5.72 12.40
C ALA A 303 -46.77 -5.02 13.77
N GLU A 304 -45.60 -4.64 14.29
CA GLU A 304 -45.46 -4.01 15.61
C GLU A 304 -45.34 -2.48 15.51
N GLU A 305 -44.57 -1.97 14.55
CA GLU A 305 -44.16 -0.56 14.47
C GLU A 305 -44.70 0.18 13.24
N GLY A 306 -45.42 -0.53 12.36
CA GLY A 306 -46.06 0.03 11.18
C GLY A 306 -45.18 0.08 9.93
N PHE A 307 -45.76 0.55 8.83
CA PHE A 307 -45.18 0.48 7.48
C PHE A 307 -43.78 1.10 7.41
N SER A 308 -43.62 2.33 7.89
CA SER A 308 -42.38 3.10 7.77
C SER A 308 -41.21 2.47 8.51
N GLU A 309 -41.42 1.99 9.74
CA GLU A 309 -40.36 1.31 10.51
C GLU A 309 -40.02 -0.05 9.89
N GLY A 310 -40.99 -0.76 9.30
CA GLY A 310 -40.72 -1.95 8.49
C GLY A 310 -39.80 -1.67 7.30
N ILE A 311 -40.04 -0.59 6.56
CA ILE A 311 -39.16 -0.15 5.45
C ILE A 311 -37.78 0.25 5.95
N LYS A 312 -37.72 0.99 7.06
CA LYS A 312 -36.45 1.38 7.69
C LYS A 312 -35.61 0.16 8.07
N ALA A 313 -36.21 -0.82 8.74
CA ALA A 313 -35.53 -2.04 9.17
C ALA A 313 -34.98 -2.85 7.98
N VAL A 314 -35.76 -2.99 6.90
CA VAL A 314 -35.28 -3.61 5.66
C VAL A 314 -34.13 -2.82 5.05
N THR A 315 -34.25 -1.49 4.98
CA THR A 315 -33.22 -0.63 4.40
C THR A 315 -31.92 -0.75 5.18
N THR A 316 -31.95 -0.66 6.51
CA THR A 316 -30.79 -0.88 7.38
C THR A 316 -30.18 -2.26 7.14
N ALA A 317 -30.99 -3.32 7.07
CA ALA A 317 -30.52 -4.68 6.83
C ALA A 317 -29.90 -4.88 5.44
N MET A 318 -30.37 -4.16 4.41
CA MET A 318 -29.77 -4.17 3.08
C MET A 318 -28.44 -3.41 3.07
N LEU A 319 -28.36 -2.24 3.72
CA LEU A 319 -27.13 -1.44 3.79
C LEU A 319 -26.02 -2.11 4.63
N LEU A 320 -26.37 -3.03 5.53
CA LEU A 320 -25.43 -3.89 6.25
C LEU A 320 -25.07 -5.19 5.54
N SER A 321 -25.76 -5.52 4.44
CA SER A 321 -25.51 -6.74 3.69
C SER A 321 -24.13 -6.71 3.04
N PRO A 322 -23.39 -7.83 2.99
CA PRO A 322 -22.21 -7.94 2.16
C PRO A 322 -22.48 -7.59 0.68
N ASN A 323 -23.69 -7.85 0.17
CA ASN A 323 -24.06 -7.49 -1.19
C ASN A 323 -24.14 -5.97 -1.42
N PHE A 324 -24.35 -5.17 -0.36
CA PHE A 324 -24.24 -3.71 -0.42
C PHE A 324 -22.80 -3.25 -0.14
N LEU A 325 -22.18 -3.76 0.93
CA LEU A 325 -20.88 -3.29 1.41
C LEU A 325 -19.72 -3.67 0.48
N TYR A 326 -19.89 -4.71 -0.33
CA TYR A 326 -18.86 -5.19 -1.25
C TYR A 326 -19.35 -5.17 -2.69
N ARG A 327 -18.40 -4.97 -3.60
CA ARG A 327 -18.53 -5.20 -5.04
C ARG A 327 -18.02 -6.60 -5.34
N SER A 328 -18.80 -7.35 -6.11
CA SER A 328 -18.44 -8.71 -6.51
C SER A 328 -17.54 -8.68 -7.74
N GLU A 329 -16.40 -9.38 -7.66
CA GLU A 329 -15.56 -9.74 -8.80
C GLU A 329 -15.37 -11.27 -8.85
N LEU A 330 -16.43 -12.03 -8.54
CA LEU A 330 -16.36 -13.48 -8.41
C LEU A 330 -16.54 -14.16 -9.77
N GLY A 331 -17.40 -13.62 -10.63
CA GLY A 331 -17.67 -14.16 -11.96
C GLY A 331 -18.19 -15.60 -11.98
N MET A 332 -18.45 -16.08 -13.19
CA MET A 332 -18.89 -17.44 -13.47
C MET A 332 -17.74 -18.25 -14.07
N HIS A 333 -17.56 -19.47 -13.58
CA HIS A 333 -16.53 -20.38 -14.04
C HIS A 333 -16.72 -20.75 -15.53
N GLN A 334 -15.67 -20.63 -16.33
CA GLN A 334 -15.66 -20.95 -17.77
C GLN A 334 -14.72 -22.12 -18.13
N GLY A 335 -14.12 -22.77 -17.14
CA GLY A 335 -13.11 -23.82 -17.35
C GLY A 335 -11.67 -23.28 -17.34
N GLY A 336 -10.70 -24.18 -17.19
CA GLY A 336 -9.27 -23.83 -17.19
C GLY A 336 -8.87 -22.85 -16.06
N GLY A 337 -9.59 -22.86 -14.94
CA GLY A 337 -9.37 -21.92 -13.84
C GLY A 337 -9.79 -20.48 -14.12
N ARG A 338 -10.45 -20.21 -15.26
CA ARG A 338 -10.93 -18.88 -15.64
C ARG A 338 -12.37 -18.64 -15.21
N TYR A 339 -12.62 -17.40 -14.80
CA TYR A 339 -13.92 -16.88 -14.42
C TYR A 339 -14.20 -15.62 -15.23
N VAL A 340 -15.42 -15.48 -15.72
CA VAL A 340 -15.87 -14.29 -16.47
C VAL A 340 -16.91 -13.58 -15.63
N LEU A 341 -16.72 -12.28 -15.43
CA LEU A 341 -17.66 -11.44 -14.70
C LEU A 341 -19.01 -11.43 -15.40
N THR A 342 -20.08 -11.45 -14.61
CA THR A 342 -21.44 -11.27 -15.10
C THR A 342 -21.64 -9.84 -15.60
N ASP A 343 -22.67 -9.62 -16.42
CA ASP A 343 -22.98 -8.29 -16.94
C ASP A 343 -23.30 -7.25 -15.84
N TYR A 344 -23.85 -7.70 -14.71
CA TYR A 344 -24.06 -6.86 -13.53
C TYR A 344 -22.76 -6.52 -12.78
N GLU A 345 -21.81 -7.46 -12.73
CA GLU A 345 -20.47 -7.20 -12.20
C GLU A 345 -19.70 -6.25 -13.13
N VAL A 346 -19.78 -6.41 -14.46
CA VAL A 346 -19.17 -5.48 -15.43
C VAL A 346 -19.79 -4.08 -15.34
N ALA A 347 -21.12 -3.99 -15.20
CA ALA A 347 -21.80 -2.71 -14.95
C ALA A 347 -21.30 -2.03 -13.67
N SER A 348 -21.09 -2.81 -12.61
CA SER A 348 -20.54 -2.31 -11.35
C SER A 348 -19.09 -1.85 -11.55
N GLU A 349 -18.23 -2.64 -12.17
CA GLU A 349 -16.83 -2.25 -12.42
C GLU A 349 -16.74 -0.97 -13.26
N LEU A 350 -17.59 -0.80 -14.27
CA LEU A 350 -17.72 0.47 -15.02
C LEU A 350 -18.19 1.62 -14.11
N SER A 351 -19.24 1.43 -13.32
CA SER A 351 -19.81 2.52 -12.51
C SER A 351 -18.86 3.01 -11.43
N TYR A 352 -18.12 2.13 -10.78
CA TYR A 352 -17.13 2.52 -9.77
C TYR A 352 -15.85 3.07 -10.39
N LEU A 353 -15.43 2.60 -11.57
CA LEU A 353 -14.27 3.15 -12.30
C LEU A 353 -14.49 4.57 -12.85
N PHE A 354 -15.73 4.97 -13.15
CA PHE A 354 -15.99 6.30 -13.71
C PHE A 354 -16.71 7.26 -12.76
N TRP A 355 -17.56 6.76 -11.86
CA TRP A 355 -18.38 7.59 -10.98
C TRP A 355 -18.18 7.29 -9.49
N GLY A 356 -17.43 6.24 -9.12
CA GLY A 356 -17.25 5.84 -7.73
C GLY A 356 -18.57 5.54 -7.01
N SER A 357 -19.57 5.06 -7.75
CA SER A 357 -20.94 4.84 -7.26
C SER A 357 -21.62 3.72 -8.06
N MET A 358 -22.86 3.38 -7.67
CA MET A 358 -23.69 2.39 -8.33
C MET A 358 -24.03 2.73 -9.80
N PRO A 359 -24.33 1.73 -10.66
CA PRO A 359 -24.77 1.91 -12.04
C PRO A 359 -26.00 2.82 -12.15
N ASP A 360 -26.10 3.59 -13.24
CA ASP A 360 -27.34 4.30 -13.57
C ASP A 360 -28.37 3.34 -14.20
N ALA A 361 -29.61 3.82 -14.38
CA ALA A 361 -30.69 3.03 -14.95
C ALA A 361 -30.37 2.50 -16.36
N ALA A 362 -29.62 3.28 -17.17
CA ALA A 362 -29.19 2.87 -18.49
C ALA A 362 -28.21 1.70 -18.43
N LEU A 363 -27.22 1.76 -17.55
CA LEU A 363 -26.22 0.70 -17.39
C LEU A 363 -26.83 -0.56 -16.78
N PHE A 364 -27.76 -0.45 -15.82
CA PHE A 364 -28.55 -1.59 -15.35
C PHE A 364 -29.39 -2.25 -16.45
N ALA A 365 -30.01 -1.44 -17.32
CA ALA A 365 -30.80 -1.97 -18.42
C ALA A 365 -29.92 -2.74 -19.42
N LYS A 366 -28.70 -2.27 -19.68
CA LYS A 366 -27.72 -2.98 -20.52
C LYS A 366 -27.25 -4.28 -19.90
N ALA A 367 -26.93 -4.27 -18.60
CA ALA A 367 -26.57 -5.49 -17.87
C ALA A 367 -27.68 -6.54 -17.92
N LYS A 368 -28.94 -6.12 -17.72
CA LYS A 368 -30.10 -7.01 -17.84
C LYS A 368 -30.25 -7.62 -19.24
N GLN A 369 -29.80 -6.92 -20.28
CA GLN A 369 -29.97 -7.30 -21.68
C GLN A 369 -28.80 -8.09 -22.26
N GLY A 370 -27.73 -8.39 -21.50
CA GLY A 370 -26.57 -9.06 -22.08
C GLY A 370 -25.71 -8.13 -22.95
N GLN A 371 -25.74 -6.81 -22.71
CA GLN A 371 -25.14 -5.79 -23.58
C GLN A 371 -23.82 -5.22 -23.04
N LEU A 372 -23.13 -5.91 -22.12
CA LEU A 372 -21.83 -5.49 -21.59
C LEU A 372 -20.75 -6.58 -21.71
N HIS A 373 -20.90 -7.52 -22.65
CA HIS A 373 -19.98 -8.64 -22.81
C HIS A 373 -18.84 -8.42 -23.82
N THR A 374 -18.93 -7.40 -24.68
CA THR A 374 -17.92 -7.13 -25.72
C THR A 374 -17.08 -5.90 -25.40
N PRO A 375 -15.80 -5.86 -25.82
CA PRO A 375 -14.94 -4.69 -25.65
C PRO A 375 -15.56 -3.40 -26.21
N GLU A 376 -16.23 -3.48 -27.35
CA GLU A 376 -16.86 -2.33 -28.01
C GLU A 376 -18.05 -1.78 -27.22
N GLN A 377 -18.89 -2.65 -26.65
CA GLN A 377 -20.00 -2.25 -25.78
C GLN A 377 -19.50 -1.56 -24.51
N ILE A 378 -18.46 -2.15 -23.89
CA ILE A 378 -17.84 -1.61 -22.68
C ILE A 378 -17.20 -0.25 -22.97
N ALA A 379 -16.46 -0.12 -24.08
CA ALA A 379 -15.82 1.14 -24.48
C ALA A 379 -16.84 2.25 -24.74
N ALA A 380 -17.99 1.93 -25.34
CA ALA A 380 -19.05 2.89 -25.58
C ALA A 380 -19.62 3.46 -24.26
N GLU A 381 -19.85 2.59 -23.27
CA GLU A 381 -20.29 3.03 -21.93
C GLU A 381 -19.20 3.79 -21.17
N ALA A 382 -17.96 3.31 -21.19
CA ALA A 382 -16.83 4.00 -20.59
C ALA A 382 -16.71 5.46 -21.09
N ARG A 383 -16.82 5.69 -22.40
CA ARG A 383 -16.80 7.03 -23.00
C ARG A 383 -18.00 7.88 -22.59
N ARG A 384 -19.21 7.31 -22.58
CA ARG A 384 -20.42 8.01 -22.10
C ARG A 384 -20.26 8.46 -20.65
N MET A 385 -19.71 7.60 -19.80
CA MET A 385 -19.56 7.85 -18.38
C MET A 385 -18.44 8.84 -18.09
N LEU A 386 -17.32 8.76 -18.82
CA LEU A 386 -16.22 9.73 -18.72
C LEU A 386 -16.65 11.14 -19.13
N THR A 387 -17.41 11.26 -20.22
CA THR A 387 -17.90 12.58 -20.71
C THR A 387 -18.96 13.21 -19.80
N SER A 388 -19.67 12.41 -19.00
CA SER A 388 -20.63 12.92 -18.01
C SER A 388 -19.95 13.78 -16.93
N PRO A 389 -20.55 14.89 -16.48
CA PRO A 389 -20.07 15.64 -15.32
C PRO A 389 -19.98 14.81 -14.03
N ARG A 390 -20.73 13.70 -13.95
CA ARG A 390 -20.73 12.78 -12.79
C ARG A 390 -19.38 12.10 -12.57
N SER A 391 -18.46 12.08 -13.55
CA SER A 391 -17.11 11.52 -13.34
C SER A 391 -16.12 12.48 -12.68
N ARG A 392 -16.45 13.77 -12.52
CA ARG A 392 -15.56 14.75 -11.88
C ARG A 392 -15.10 14.34 -10.47
N PRO A 393 -15.98 13.92 -9.54
CA PRO A 393 -15.54 13.58 -8.19
C PRO A 393 -14.51 12.46 -8.17
N LEU A 394 -14.65 11.44 -9.03
CA LEU A 394 -13.70 10.33 -9.08
C LEU A 394 -12.36 10.73 -9.72
N LEU A 395 -12.38 11.52 -10.81
CA LEU A 395 -11.15 12.08 -11.37
C LEU A 395 -10.41 12.94 -10.34
N ASN A 396 -11.15 13.75 -9.58
CA ASN A 396 -10.58 14.55 -8.51
C ASN A 396 -10.01 13.66 -7.39
N HIS A 397 -10.70 12.59 -7.01
CA HIS A 397 -10.22 11.61 -6.02
C HIS A 397 -8.89 10.99 -6.45
N PHE A 398 -8.78 10.56 -7.71
CA PHE A 398 -7.53 10.07 -8.29
C PHE A 398 -6.40 11.11 -8.19
N VAL A 399 -6.62 12.34 -8.66
CA VAL A 399 -5.57 13.38 -8.68
C VAL A 399 -5.15 13.79 -7.27
N SER A 400 -6.11 13.93 -6.35
CA SER A 400 -5.85 14.23 -4.94
C SER A 400 -4.94 13.20 -4.29
N GLN A 401 -5.16 11.91 -4.60
CA GLN A 401 -4.34 10.81 -4.08
C GLN A 401 -2.99 10.70 -4.78
N TRP A 402 -2.98 10.77 -6.11
CA TRP A 402 -1.77 10.69 -6.93
C TRP A 402 -0.75 11.79 -6.57
N MET A 403 -1.24 13.01 -6.34
CA MET A 403 -0.41 14.18 -5.99
C MET A 403 -0.38 14.53 -4.50
N GLU A 404 -0.98 13.69 -3.65
CA GLU A 404 -1.03 13.85 -2.19
C GLU A 404 -1.58 15.22 -1.72
N LEU A 405 -2.59 15.75 -2.42
CA LEU A 405 -3.12 17.10 -2.19
C LEU A 405 -3.76 17.26 -0.79
N GLU A 406 -4.27 16.18 -0.19
CA GLU A 406 -4.84 16.25 1.16
C GLU A 406 -3.79 16.56 2.24
N ARG A 407 -2.51 16.33 1.96
CA ARG A 407 -1.43 16.73 2.87
C ARG A 407 -1.36 18.24 3.05
N VAL A 408 -1.87 19.03 2.09
CA VAL A 408 -1.89 20.51 2.17
C VAL A 408 -2.58 20.97 3.47
N ASP A 409 -3.66 20.31 3.88
CA ASP A 409 -4.40 20.67 5.09
C ASP A 409 -3.70 20.24 6.38
N GLN A 410 -2.82 19.24 6.29
CA GLN A 410 -2.07 18.71 7.43
C GLN A 410 -0.77 19.48 7.69
N VAL A 411 -0.22 20.15 6.68
CA VAL A 411 1.02 20.91 6.85
C VAL A 411 0.72 22.21 7.61
N GLN A 412 1.02 22.18 8.90
CA GLN A 412 1.08 23.41 9.72
C GLN A 412 2.29 24.23 9.28
N LYS A 413 2.08 25.50 8.94
CA LYS A 413 3.16 26.47 8.69
C LYS A 413 3.27 27.37 9.90
N ASP A 414 4.49 27.82 10.20
CA ASP A 414 4.70 28.79 11.27
C ASP A 414 3.94 30.10 10.93
N PRO A 415 2.90 30.47 11.69
CA PRO A 415 2.10 31.66 11.42
C PRO A 415 2.91 32.96 11.54
N LEU A 416 3.99 32.96 12.32
CA LEU A 416 4.88 34.12 12.49
C LEU A 416 5.76 34.36 11.27
N VAL A 417 6.06 33.30 10.51
CA VAL A 417 6.89 33.35 9.29
C VAL A 417 6.01 33.44 8.03
N LEU A 418 4.80 32.87 8.05
CA LEU A 418 3.95 32.68 6.87
C LEU A 418 2.45 32.98 7.13
N ALA A 419 2.15 34.19 7.63
CA ALA A 419 0.80 34.64 7.98
C ALA A 419 -0.29 34.48 6.88
N ASN A 420 0.11 34.38 5.61
CA ASN A 420 -0.83 34.32 4.48
C ASN A 420 -1.18 32.89 4.01
N PHE A 421 -0.84 31.83 4.76
CA PHE A 421 -1.20 30.44 4.43
C PHE A 421 -2.52 30.03 5.10
N SER A 422 -3.61 30.69 4.73
CA SER A 422 -4.93 30.48 5.33
C SER A 422 -5.62 29.20 4.82
N PRO A 423 -6.64 28.68 5.54
CA PRO A 423 -7.48 27.58 5.04
C PRO A 423 -8.06 27.85 3.66
N GLU A 424 -8.53 29.07 3.40
CA GLU A 424 -9.12 29.46 2.11
C GLU A 424 -8.11 29.39 0.98
N LEU A 425 -6.85 29.78 1.24
CA LEU A 425 -5.78 29.63 0.25
C LEU A 425 -5.45 28.16 -0.02
N ARG A 426 -5.43 27.31 1.02
CA ARG A 426 -5.21 25.87 0.86
C ARG A 426 -6.30 25.23 0.00
N THR A 427 -7.56 25.53 0.28
CA THR A 427 -8.70 25.08 -0.54
C THR A 427 -8.53 25.54 -2.00
N ALA A 428 -8.15 26.81 -2.22
CA ALA A 428 -7.93 27.32 -3.57
C ALA A 428 -6.76 26.64 -4.30
N MET A 429 -5.67 26.32 -3.60
CA MET A 429 -4.52 25.58 -4.14
C MET A 429 -4.85 24.12 -4.51
N LYS A 430 -5.69 23.45 -3.72
CA LYS A 430 -6.20 22.12 -4.08
C LYS A 430 -7.06 22.22 -5.33
N ALA A 431 -8.01 23.15 -5.34
CA ALA A 431 -8.91 23.38 -6.47
C ALA A 431 -8.15 23.66 -7.77
N GLU A 432 -7.07 24.46 -7.74
CA GLU A 432 -6.22 24.74 -8.91
C GLU A 432 -5.81 23.48 -9.66
N THR A 433 -5.32 22.48 -8.92
CA THR A 433 -4.80 21.24 -9.48
C THR A 433 -5.92 20.37 -10.06
N LEU A 434 -7.02 20.27 -9.33
CA LEU A 434 -8.19 19.49 -9.75
C LEU A 434 -8.84 20.08 -11.01
N GLU A 435 -8.98 21.41 -11.06
CA GLU A 435 -9.62 22.11 -12.16
C GLU A 435 -8.76 22.11 -13.43
N LEU A 436 -7.43 22.23 -13.30
CA LEU A 436 -6.51 22.07 -14.43
C LEU A 436 -6.65 20.66 -15.03
N PHE A 437 -6.65 19.62 -14.19
CA PHE A 437 -6.79 18.25 -14.66
C PHE A 437 -8.16 17.99 -15.31
N ASP A 438 -9.27 18.43 -14.70
CA ASP A 438 -10.61 18.31 -15.29
C ASP A 438 -10.68 19.00 -16.66
N HIS A 439 -10.13 20.21 -16.76
CA HIS A 439 -10.08 20.95 -18.00
C HIS A 439 -9.28 20.20 -19.07
N ILE A 440 -8.06 19.74 -18.77
CA ILE A 440 -7.22 19.02 -19.74
C ILE A 440 -7.94 17.76 -20.25
N VAL A 441 -8.57 16.99 -19.35
CA VAL A 441 -9.27 15.74 -19.71
C VAL A 441 -10.52 16.00 -20.55
N ARG A 442 -11.27 17.09 -20.30
CA ARG A 442 -12.59 17.31 -20.91
C ARG A 442 -12.64 18.33 -22.02
N GLN A 443 -11.79 19.35 -21.98
CA GLN A 443 -11.88 20.56 -22.80
C GLN A 443 -10.53 20.96 -23.43
N GLY A 444 -9.41 20.51 -22.85
CA GLY A 444 -8.05 20.74 -23.36
C GLY A 444 -7.64 19.70 -24.39
N SER A 445 -6.33 19.48 -24.55
CA SER A 445 -5.81 18.52 -25.53
C SER A 445 -6.01 17.06 -25.13
N GLY A 446 -6.27 16.80 -23.84
CA GLY A 446 -6.29 15.47 -23.26
C GLY A 446 -4.91 14.81 -23.16
N GLN A 447 -3.83 15.43 -23.63
CA GLN A 447 -2.51 14.81 -23.68
C GLN A 447 -1.79 14.90 -22.34
N LEU A 448 -1.07 13.84 -21.97
CA LEU A 448 -0.24 13.80 -20.76
C LEU A 448 0.76 14.95 -20.66
N SER A 449 1.36 15.34 -21.79
CA SER A 449 2.35 16.42 -21.85
C SER A 449 1.77 17.79 -21.45
N GLU A 450 0.46 18.01 -21.59
CA GLU A 450 -0.17 19.28 -21.21
C GLU A 450 -0.14 19.49 -19.68
N LEU A 451 -0.18 18.42 -18.88
CA LEU A 451 -0.01 18.53 -17.41
C LEU A 451 1.31 19.21 -17.03
N PHE A 452 2.35 19.07 -17.85
CA PHE A 452 3.68 19.61 -17.59
C PHE A 452 3.96 20.93 -18.34
N SER A 453 3.25 21.17 -19.45
CA SER A 453 3.53 22.30 -20.36
C SER A 453 2.47 23.40 -20.32
N ALA A 454 1.36 23.22 -19.61
CA ALA A 454 0.30 24.22 -19.49
C ALA A 454 0.87 25.58 -19.06
N ASP A 455 0.65 26.60 -19.89
CA ASP A 455 1.02 28.00 -19.64
C ASP A 455 -0.16 28.81 -19.10
N TYR A 456 -1.13 28.13 -18.52
CA TYR A 456 -2.33 28.65 -17.88
C TYR A 456 -2.69 27.85 -16.63
N THR A 457 -3.53 28.43 -15.77
CA THR A 457 -4.07 27.76 -14.58
C THR A 457 -5.49 28.26 -14.28
N PHE A 458 -6.22 27.56 -13.42
CA PHE A 458 -7.48 28.02 -12.86
C PHE A 458 -7.27 28.49 -11.43
N ALA A 459 -7.51 29.77 -11.18
CA ALA A 459 -7.28 30.38 -9.88
C ALA A 459 -8.46 31.25 -9.45
N SER A 460 -8.87 31.06 -8.19
CA SER A 460 -9.74 32.01 -7.50
C SER A 460 -9.03 33.36 -7.34
N ASN A 461 -9.76 34.43 -7.05
CA ASN A 461 -9.15 35.75 -6.81
C ASN A 461 -8.11 35.72 -5.68
N THR A 462 -8.35 34.92 -4.64
CA THR A 462 -7.41 34.71 -3.54
C THR A 462 -6.09 34.11 -4.03
N LEU A 463 -6.16 33.04 -4.84
CA LEU A 463 -4.97 32.38 -5.37
C LEU A 463 -4.24 33.23 -6.42
N ALA A 464 -4.99 33.87 -7.31
CA ALA A 464 -4.45 34.78 -8.32
C ALA A 464 -3.68 35.94 -7.66
N THR A 465 -4.21 36.52 -6.59
CA THR A 465 -3.53 37.54 -5.79
C THR A 465 -2.27 36.99 -5.14
N PHE A 466 -2.35 35.79 -4.56
CA PHE A 466 -1.20 35.14 -3.93
C PHE A 466 -0.06 34.85 -4.91
N TYR A 467 -0.37 34.50 -6.16
CA TYR A 467 0.60 34.27 -7.22
C TYR A 467 1.03 35.53 -7.97
N GLY A 468 0.33 36.65 -7.82
CA GLY A 468 0.57 37.86 -8.59
C GLY A 468 0.14 37.75 -10.06
N LEU A 469 -0.90 36.96 -10.35
CA LEU A 469 -1.43 36.80 -11.71
C LEU A 469 -2.19 38.07 -12.12
N ASN A 470 -1.89 38.59 -13.31
CA ASN A 470 -2.42 39.85 -13.81
C ASN A 470 -3.07 39.74 -15.21
N MET A 471 -3.00 38.57 -15.84
CA MET A 471 -3.53 38.32 -17.18
C MET A 471 -4.63 37.25 -17.14
N PRO A 472 -5.89 37.60 -16.80
CA PRO A 472 -7.00 36.66 -16.92
C PRO A 472 -7.23 36.31 -18.40
N VAL A 473 -7.46 35.03 -18.67
CA VAL A 473 -7.85 34.55 -20.00
C VAL A 473 -9.38 34.65 -20.09
N GLY A 474 -9.86 35.69 -20.76
CA GLY A 474 -11.29 35.98 -20.84
C GLY A 474 -12.09 34.83 -21.47
N GLY A 475 -13.31 34.61 -20.97
CA GLY A 475 -14.28 33.69 -21.57
C GLY A 475 -14.19 32.23 -21.13
N THR A 476 -13.25 31.86 -20.25
CA THR A 476 -13.15 30.49 -19.71
C THR A 476 -13.12 30.47 -18.18
N THR A 477 -14.06 29.73 -17.60
CA THR A 477 -14.17 29.52 -16.14
C THR A 477 -14.28 28.03 -15.83
N SER A 478 -13.73 27.61 -14.70
CA SER A 478 -13.87 26.25 -14.21
C SER A 478 -15.28 26.00 -13.64
N PRO A 479 -15.66 24.74 -13.40
CA PRO A 479 -16.87 24.35 -12.68
C PRO A 479 -17.09 25.05 -11.33
N SER A 480 -16.04 25.29 -10.54
CA SER A 480 -16.14 26.06 -9.28
C SER A 480 -16.25 27.57 -9.48
N GLY A 481 -16.23 28.05 -10.73
CA GLY A 481 -16.27 29.47 -11.08
C GLY A 481 -14.91 30.17 -11.03
N ALA A 482 -13.80 29.42 -10.92
CA ALA A 482 -12.47 30.00 -10.98
C ALA A 482 -12.15 30.48 -12.41
N ASN A 483 -11.56 31.67 -12.53
CA ASN A 483 -11.13 32.18 -13.83
C ASN A 483 -9.88 31.44 -14.29
N MET A 484 -9.73 31.29 -15.60
CA MET A 484 -8.47 30.90 -16.21
C MET A 484 -7.51 32.10 -16.25
N TRP A 485 -6.24 31.87 -15.97
CA TRP A 485 -5.19 32.88 -15.96
C TRP A 485 -3.99 32.41 -16.76
N SER A 486 -3.33 33.32 -17.49
CA SER A 486 -2.05 33.02 -18.14
C SER A 486 -0.92 33.02 -17.11
N LEU A 487 -0.02 32.04 -17.23
CA LEU A 487 1.19 31.91 -16.42
C LEU A 487 2.44 32.48 -17.10
N LYS A 488 2.32 33.03 -18.32
CA LYS A 488 3.47 33.58 -19.06
C LYS A 488 4.18 34.67 -18.27
N GLY A 489 5.49 34.51 -18.08
CA GLY A 489 6.33 35.46 -17.36
C GLY A 489 6.19 35.43 -15.84
N THR A 490 5.39 34.52 -15.28
CA THR A 490 5.18 34.41 -13.82
C THR A 490 6.20 33.51 -13.11
N GLY A 491 7.03 32.79 -13.88
CA GLY A 491 7.90 31.72 -13.37
C GLY A 491 7.16 30.42 -13.04
N ARG A 492 5.87 30.34 -13.36
CA ARG A 492 5.01 29.16 -13.19
C ARG A 492 4.60 28.60 -14.54
N GLY A 493 4.22 27.33 -14.54
CA GLY A 493 3.76 26.57 -15.68
C GLY A 493 3.67 25.11 -15.29
N GLY A 494 2.68 24.38 -15.77
CA GLY A 494 2.46 22.98 -15.44
C GLY A 494 2.21 22.68 -13.96
N LEU A 495 1.85 21.43 -13.72
CA LEU A 495 1.39 20.87 -12.46
C LEU A 495 2.41 21.02 -11.33
N LEU A 496 3.71 20.88 -11.61
CA LEU A 496 4.75 20.85 -10.56
C LEU A 496 5.04 22.23 -9.96
N THR A 497 4.44 23.29 -10.51
CA THR A 497 4.53 24.66 -9.97
C THR A 497 3.31 25.07 -9.15
N HIS A 498 2.32 24.18 -9.01
CA HIS A 498 1.11 24.42 -8.21
C HIS A 498 1.43 24.48 -6.71
N GLY A 499 0.84 25.45 -6.02
CA GLY A 499 1.12 25.71 -4.61
C GLY A 499 0.67 24.58 -3.69
N GLY A 500 -0.38 23.84 -4.06
CA GLY A 500 -0.84 22.68 -3.32
C GLY A 500 0.24 21.61 -3.25
N ILE A 501 0.79 21.23 -4.40
CA ILE A 501 1.87 20.24 -4.49
C ILE A 501 3.14 20.74 -3.78
N LEU A 502 3.56 21.98 -4.06
CA LEU A 502 4.78 22.55 -3.50
C LEU A 502 4.75 22.69 -1.97
N SER A 503 3.57 22.97 -1.40
CA SER A 503 3.37 23.15 0.04
C SER A 503 3.20 21.82 0.78
N ALA A 504 2.52 20.83 0.16
CA ALA A 504 2.42 19.46 0.66
C ALA A 504 3.80 18.79 0.76
N GLN A 505 4.69 19.09 -0.19
CA GLN A 505 6.06 18.56 -0.22
C GLN A 505 7.09 19.50 0.43
N ALA A 506 6.69 20.23 1.46
CA ALA A 506 7.57 21.09 2.26
C ALA A 506 7.50 20.71 3.75
N THR A 507 8.44 21.21 4.56
CA THR A 507 8.34 21.16 6.02
C THR A 507 7.52 22.36 6.53
N PRO A 508 7.18 22.42 7.83
CA PRO A 508 6.56 23.60 8.42
C PRO A 508 7.39 24.89 8.23
N GLN A 509 8.72 24.76 8.27
CA GLN A 509 9.65 25.90 8.28
C GLN A 509 10.26 26.21 6.91
N ALA A 510 10.48 25.23 6.03
CA ALA A 510 11.27 25.41 4.82
C ALA A 510 10.78 24.57 3.61
N ALA A 511 11.21 24.98 2.42
CA ALA A 511 11.10 24.15 1.22
C ALA A 511 11.99 22.91 1.37
N SER A 512 11.55 21.78 0.79
CA SER A 512 12.26 20.50 0.91
C SER A 512 12.57 19.93 -0.48
N PRO A 513 13.82 20.06 -0.95
CA PRO A 513 14.31 19.38 -2.15
C PRO A 513 14.07 17.87 -2.07
N VAL A 514 14.33 17.25 -0.92
CA VAL A 514 14.14 15.82 -0.67
C VAL A 514 12.70 15.39 -0.98
N ARG A 515 11.70 16.04 -0.36
CA ARG A 515 10.28 15.65 -0.53
C ARG A 515 9.79 15.91 -1.96
N ARG A 516 10.21 17.01 -2.58
CA ARG A 516 9.85 17.33 -3.98
C ARG A 516 10.49 16.35 -4.97
N GLY A 517 11.75 15.98 -4.77
CA GLY A 517 12.44 14.96 -5.57
C GLY A 517 11.85 13.57 -5.38
N LYS A 518 11.50 13.19 -4.14
CA LYS A 518 10.78 11.95 -3.81
C LYS A 518 9.43 11.87 -4.54
N LEU A 519 8.65 12.94 -4.52
CA LEU A 519 7.37 13.01 -5.26
C LEU A 519 7.59 12.68 -6.75
N VAL A 520 8.56 13.33 -7.40
CA VAL A 520 8.84 13.08 -8.83
C VAL A 520 9.23 11.61 -9.06
N ARG A 521 10.11 11.04 -8.23
CA ARG A 521 10.51 9.63 -8.39
C ARG A 521 9.37 8.65 -8.19
N GLU A 522 8.66 8.76 -7.08
CA GLU A 522 7.67 7.74 -6.72
C GLU A 522 6.35 7.92 -7.48
N ARG A 523 5.93 9.18 -7.73
CA ARG A 523 4.62 9.48 -8.34
C ARG A 523 4.65 9.65 -9.85
N LEU A 524 5.77 10.12 -10.41
CA LEU A 524 5.89 10.39 -11.85
C LEU A 524 6.81 9.40 -12.57
N LEU A 525 7.79 8.81 -11.88
CA LEU A 525 8.71 7.84 -12.50
C LEU A 525 8.51 6.41 -11.97
N CYS A 526 7.66 6.21 -10.96
CA CYS A 526 7.39 4.92 -10.31
C CYS A 526 8.67 4.20 -9.88
N GLN A 527 9.64 4.97 -9.37
CA GLN A 527 10.92 4.50 -8.87
C GLN A 527 10.88 4.52 -7.34
N PRO A 528 10.47 3.42 -6.68
CA PRO A 528 10.40 3.37 -5.24
C PRO A 528 11.78 3.59 -4.63
N LEU A 529 11.84 4.40 -3.57
CA LEU A 529 13.06 4.61 -2.83
C LEU A 529 13.17 3.58 -1.70
N PRO A 530 14.39 3.15 -1.34
CA PRO A 530 14.56 2.29 -0.17
C PRO A 530 14.05 3.00 1.09
N PRO A 531 13.47 2.26 2.05
CA PRO A 531 12.99 2.84 3.30
C PRO A 531 14.14 3.53 4.05
N ALA A 532 13.83 4.65 4.70
CA ALA A 532 14.82 5.36 5.50
C ALA A 532 15.36 4.44 6.64
N PRO A 533 16.67 4.48 6.94
CA PRO A 533 17.22 3.71 8.05
C PRO A 533 16.52 4.04 9.39
N PRO A 534 16.21 3.04 10.24
CA PRO A 534 15.58 3.28 11.53
C PRO A 534 16.43 4.17 12.45
N GLY A 535 15.80 5.13 13.14
CA GLY A 535 16.44 5.93 14.18
C GLY A 535 17.19 7.18 13.72
N LEU A 536 17.06 7.58 12.45
CA LEU A 536 17.57 8.85 11.95
C LEU A 536 16.67 10.02 12.36
N ASP A 537 17.28 11.09 12.88
CA ASP A 537 16.61 12.39 13.02
C ASP A 537 16.57 13.03 11.62
N LEU A 538 15.35 13.16 11.08
CA LEU A 538 15.10 13.62 9.71
C LEU A 538 14.92 15.14 9.63
N GLU A 539 14.96 15.85 10.76
CA GLU A 539 14.80 17.30 10.81
C GLU A 539 16.19 17.97 10.74
N LEU A 540 16.46 18.66 9.63
CA LEU A 540 17.62 19.54 9.53
C LEU A 540 17.38 20.76 10.41
N GLY A 541 18.15 20.86 11.51
CA GLY A 541 18.19 22.06 12.34
C GLY A 541 18.49 23.32 11.53
N ASP A 542 18.08 24.48 12.05
CA ASP A 542 18.40 25.78 11.46
C ASP A 542 19.91 26.05 11.63
N THR A 543 20.66 26.08 10.53
CA THR A 543 22.12 26.28 10.56
C THR A 543 22.53 27.76 10.66
N GLY A 544 21.55 28.66 10.81
CA GLY A 544 21.79 30.10 10.84
C GLY A 544 21.90 30.72 9.45
N THR A 545 21.84 32.05 9.41
CA THR A 545 21.43 32.88 8.26
C THR A 545 22.44 32.99 7.11
N GLN A 546 23.48 32.17 7.03
CA GLN A 546 24.56 32.32 6.05
C GLN A 546 24.57 31.29 4.91
N GLN A 547 23.94 30.12 5.07
CA GLN A 547 23.92 29.08 4.03
C GLN A 547 22.63 29.14 3.19
N THR A 548 22.76 28.88 1.90
CA THR A 548 21.62 28.61 1.02
C THR A 548 21.00 27.26 1.36
N ASN A 549 19.72 27.08 0.99
CA ASN A 549 19.02 25.82 1.24
C ASN A 549 19.71 24.64 0.51
N ARG A 550 20.15 24.85 -0.74
CA ARG A 550 21.03 23.92 -1.47
C ARG A 550 22.29 23.54 -0.69
N GLU A 551 23.07 24.51 -0.21
CA GLU A 551 24.32 24.24 0.54
C GLU A 551 24.04 23.42 1.80
N ARG A 552 22.94 23.71 2.50
CA ARG A 552 22.52 22.96 3.69
C ARG A 552 22.25 21.49 3.38
N PHE A 553 21.51 21.19 2.31
CA PHE A 553 21.23 19.81 1.90
C PHE A 553 22.47 19.12 1.33
N GLN A 554 23.33 19.83 0.60
CA GLN A 554 24.61 19.31 0.14
C GLN A 554 25.50 18.92 1.32
N GLU A 555 25.61 19.75 2.36
CA GLU A 555 26.35 19.42 3.57
C GLU A 555 25.76 18.17 4.25
N HIS A 556 24.43 18.11 4.41
CA HIS A 556 23.77 16.94 4.98
C HIS A 556 24.06 15.66 4.21
N SER A 557 24.01 15.73 2.88
CA SER A 557 24.24 14.59 1.99
C SER A 557 25.70 14.10 1.95
N ARG A 558 26.65 14.80 2.60
CA ARG A 558 28.02 14.31 2.80
C ARG A 558 28.10 13.13 3.77
N ASN A 559 27.09 12.95 4.62
CA ASN A 559 27.00 11.75 5.44
C ASN A 559 26.73 10.54 4.55
N ALA A 560 27.65 9.57 4.55
CA ALA A 560 27.55 8.35 3.73
C ALA A 560 26.23 7.59 3.92
N ALA A 561 25.63 7.63 5.11
CA ALA A 561 24.34 6.99 5.38
C ALA A 561 23.16 7.70 4.69
N CYS A 562 23.24 9.02 4.48
CA CYS A 562 22.21 9.82 3.81
C CYS A 562 22.44 9.90 2.29
N ALA A 563 23.71 9.92 1.86
CA ALA A 563 24.11 10.09 0.47
C ALA A 563 23.41 9.13 -0.49
N THR A 564 23.27 7.85 -0.11
CA THR A 564 22.69 6.80 -0.95
C THR A 564 21.28 7.12 -1.45
N CYS A 565 20.45 7.74 -0.60
CA CYS A 565 19.09 8.11 -0.97
C CYS A 565 19.04 9.54 -1.52
N HIS A 566 19.79 10.47 -0.90
CA HIS A 566 19.78 11.88 -1.27
C HIS A 566 20.34 12.12 -2.68
N GLN A 567 21.31 11.33 -3.15
CA GLN A 567 21.79 11.40 -4.54
C GLN A 567 20.68 11.17 -5.57
N LEU A 568 19.61 10.45 -5.19
CA LEU A 568 18.49 10.15 -6.07
C LEU A 568 17.43 11.24 -6.05
N MET A 569 17.23 11.93 -4.93
CA MET A 569 16.14 12.90 -4.72
C MET A 569 16.59 14.35 -4.85
N ASP A 570 17.69 14.72 -4.16
CA ASP A 570 18.09 16.12 -3.99
C ASP A 570 18.40 16.80 -5.32
N PRO A 571 19.13 16.18 -6.27
CA PRO A 571 19.37 16.78 -7.58
C PRO A 571 18.08 17.11 -8.35
N ILE A 572 17.02 16.30 -8.20
CA ILE A 572 15.71 16.61 -8.77
C ILE A 572 15.05 17.76 -8.00
N GLY A 573 15.07 17.67 -6.68
CA GLY A 573 14.50 18.65 -5.76
C GLY A 573 15.09 20.05 -5.89
N PHE A 574 16.38 20.17 -6.22
CA PHE A 574 17.06 21.44 -6.40
C PHE A 574 16.51 22.27 -7.57
N GLY A 575 15.85 21.64 -8.54
CA GLY A 575 15.08 22.33 -9.58
C GLY A 575 13.98 23.24 -9.04
N PHE A 576 13.48 22.94 -7.84
CA PHE A 576 12.36 23.62 -7.21
C PHE A 576 12.79 24.76 -6.28
N GLU A 577 14.08 25.06 -6.15
CA GLU A 577 14.60 26.04 -5.18
C GLU A 577 14.11 27.48 -5.45
N GLN A 578 13.62 27.76 -6.66
CA GLN A 578 12.94 29.02 -6.97
C GLN A 578 11.52 29.10 -6.37
N PHE A 579 11.08 28.11 -5.60
CA PHE A 579 9.78 28.11 -4.92
C PHE A 579 9.93 27.93 -3.42
N ASP A 580 9.32 28.83 -2.64
CA ASP A 580 9.33 28.73 -1.17
C ASP A 580 8.41 27.61 -0.63
N SER A 581 8.36 27.47 0.69
CA SER A 581 7.64 26.40 1.40
C SER A 581 6.12 26.45 1.27
N VAL A 582 5.56 27.54 0.72
CA VAL A 582 4.12 27.70 0.41
C VAL A 582 3.89 27.92 -1.09
N GLY A 583 4.91 27.64 -1.90
CA GLY A 583 4.83 27.65 -3.35
C GLY A 583 4.86 29.04 -3.99
N ARG A 584 5.40 30.09 -3.33
CA ARG A 584 5.66 31.37 -4.00
C ARG A 584 6.94 31.31 -4.82
N TYR A 585 6.90 31.87 -6.02
CA TYR A 585 8.07 32.01 -6.87
C TYR A 585 9.04 33.08 -6.33
N LYS A 586 10.29 32.69 -6.11
CA LYS A 586 11.39 33.49 -5.57
C LYS A 586 12.69 33.18 -6.33
N PRO A 587 12.91 33.80 -7.51
CA PRO A 587 14.08 33.52 -8.35
C PRO A 587 15.39 34.16 -7.83
N LYS A 588 15.31 35.02 -6.80
CA LYS A 588 16.44 35.75 -6.24
C LYS A 588 16.58 35.48 -4.75
N MET A 589 17.82 35.39 -4.30
CA MET A 589 18.21 35.33 -2.89
C MET A 589 18.13 36.72 -2.24
N ALA A 590 18.23 36.78 -0.91
CA ALA A 590 18.15 38.03 -0.15
C ALA A 590 19.26 39.05 -0.51
N ASN A 591 20.42 38.56 -0.95
CA ASN A 591 21.55 39.36 -1.45
C ASN A 591 21.38 39.80 -2.93
N GLY A 592 20.27 39.47 -3.58
CA GLY A 592 19.93 39.88 -4.94
C GLY A 592 20.46 38.99 -6.07
N SER A 593 21.32 38.00 -5.79
CA SER A 593 21.76 37.05 -6.82
C SER A 593 20.68 36.03 -7.14
N LEU A 594 20.80 35.40 -8.32
CA LEU A 594 19.85 34.38 -8.76
C LEU A 594 20.00 33.11 -7.92
N VAL A 595 18.86 32.47 -7.64
CA VAL A 595 18.83 31.12 -7.07
C VAL A 595 19.37 30.14 -8.10
N ASP A 596 20.36 29.34 -7.71
CA ASP A 596 20.81 28.21 -8.50
C ASP A 596 19.72 27.12 -8.49
N ALA A 597 19.07 26.93 -9.63
CA ALA A 597 18.02 25.94 -9.86
C ALA A 597 18.48 24.80 -10.77
N SER A 598 19.79 24.61 -10.95
CA SER A 598 20.32 23.48 -11.69
C SER A 598 19.99 22.15 -10.98
N GLY A 599 19.62 21.14 -11.76
CA GLY A 599 19.24 19.83 -11.26
C GLY A 599 19.58 18.73 -12.24
N GLU A 600 19.39 17.49 -11.78
CA GLU A 600 19.66 16.30 -12.57
C GLU A 600 18.74 15.15 -12.18
N VAL A 601 18.32 14.37 -13.17
CA VAL A 601 17.67 13.07 -12.94
C VAL A 601 18.73 11.99 -13.14
N LEU A 602 19.04 11.24 -12.09
CA LEU A 602 20.01 10.14 -12.10
C LEU A 602 19.31 8.78 -12.04
N ALA A 603 19.97 7.69 -12.46
CA ALA A 603 19.51 6.32 -12.22
C ALA A 603 18.01 6.09 -12.53
N SER A 604 17.60 6.56 -13.71
CA SER A 604 16.26 6.38 -14.28
C SER A 604 16.42 5.63 -15.59
N LYS A 605 15.47 4.77 -15.95
CA LYS A 605 15.59 3.93 -17.14
C LYS A 605 15.73 4.74 -18.43
N SER A 606 14.87 5.75 -18.61
CA SER A 606 14.80 6.51 -19.87
C SER A 606 14.84 8.04 -19.67
N THR A 607 14.87 8.53 -18.43
CA THR A 607 14.65 9.96 -18.11
C THR A 607 15.88 10.63 -17.48
N GLN A 608 17.10 10.18 -17.77
CA GLN A 608 18.32 10.72 -17.14
C GLN A 608 18.85 12.03 -17.75
N GLY A 609 19.55 12.83 -16.96
CA GLY A 609 20.30 14.00 -17.41
C GLY A 609 19.91 15.30 -16.72
N THR A 610 20.66 16.36 -17.04
CA THR A 610 20.58 17.66 -16.37
C THR A 610 19.41 18.51 -16.87
N PHE A 611 19.00 19.46 -16.04
CA PHE A 611 18.00 20.47 -16.34
C PHE A 611 18.22 21.72 -15.49
N VAL A 612 17.51 22.80 -15.80
CA VAL A 612 17.50 24.03 -15.00
C VAL A 612 16.05 24.39 -14.71
N GLY A 613 15.74 24.60 -13.43
CA GLY A 613 14.40 24.99 -12.97
C GLY A 613 13.35 23.89 -13.11
N VAL A 614 12.16 24.18 -12.58
CA VAL A 614 11.00 23.28 -12.70
C VAL A 614 10.49 23.22 -14.14
N ASP A 615 10.65 24.30 -14.90
CA ASP A 615 10.34 24.36 -16.33
C ASP A 615 11.19 23.37 -17.14
N GLY A 616 12.51 23.36 -16.94
CA GLY A 616 13.40 22.40 -17.59
C GLY A 616 13.10 20.96 -17.18
N LEU A 617 12.80 20.71 -15.91
CA LEU A 617 12.38 19.40 -15.42
C LEU A 617 11.07 18.94 -16.09
N GLN A 618 10.06 19.80 -16.14
CA GLN A 618 8.76 19.47 -16.72
C GLN A 618 8.84 19.19 -18.21
N VAL A 619 9.66 19.92 -18.98
CA VAL A 619 9.92 19.60 -20.40
C VAL A 619 10.48 18.18 -20.52
N LYS A 620 11.39 17.80 -19.63
CA LYS A 620 12.01 16.47 -19.60
C LYS A 620 11.02 15.36 -19.25
N LEU A 621 10.12 15.62 -18.30
CA LEU A 621 9.08 14.69 -17.88
C LEU A 621 7.96 14.55 -18.92
N ALA A 622 7.61 15.64 -19.62
CA ALA A 622 6.55 15.65 -20.62
C ALA A 622 6.78 14.68 -21.79
N SER A 623 8.04 14.43 -22.15
CA SER A 623 8.43 13.52 -23.23
C SER A 623 9.00 12.18 -22.71
N SER A 624 8.86 11.88 -21.42
CA SER A 624 9.51 10.72 -20.80
C SER A 624 8.70 9.43 -21.01
N PRO A 625 9.33 8.35 -21.52
CA PRO A 625 8.73 7.01 -21.50
C PRO A 625 8.46 6.51 -20.08
N ASP A 626 9.34 6.79 -19.12
CA ASP A 626 9.16 6.38 -17.72
C ASP A 626 7.91 7.06 -17.10
N VAL A 627 7.60 8.29 -17.50
CA VAL A 627 6.38 9.01 -17.08
C VAL A 627 5.14 8.38 -17.70
N ALA A 628 5.18 7.99 -18.97
CA ALA A 628 4.07 7.29 -19.61
C ALA A 628 3.80 5.91 -18.97
N ASP A 629 4.87 5.15 -18.68
CA ASP A 629 4.81 3.87 -17.95
C ASP A 629 4.21 4.07 -16.56
N CYS A 630 4.75 5.04 -15.81
CA CYS A 630 4.30 5.27 -14.44
C CYS A 630 2.87 5.77 -14.39
N PHE A 631 2.48 6.72 -15.25
CA PHE A 631 1.10 7.23 -15.26
C PHE A 631 0.08 6.13 -15.59
N SER A 632 0.43 5.22 -16.52
CA SER A 632 -0.38 4.03 -16.82
C SER A 632 -0.50 3.12 -15.59
N LEU A 633 0.62 2.87 -14.90
CA LEU A 633 0.65 2.05 -13.68
C LEU A 633 -0.16 2.69 -12.52
N GLN A 634 -0.13 4.01 -12.35
CA GLN A 634 -0.93 4.68 -11.32
C GLN A 634 -2.44 4.53 -11.60
N TRP A 635 -2.86 4.65 -12.86
CA TRP A 635 -4.25 4.39 -13.26
C TRP A 635 -4.66 2.93 -13.05
N LEU A 636 -3.78 1.99 -13.36
CA LEU A 636 -4.00 0.56 -13.13
C LEU A 636 -4.21 0.27 -11.63
N ARG A 637 -3.31 0.79 -10.78
CA ARG A 637 -3.37 0.69 -9.32
C ARG A 637 -4.68 1.24 -8.78
N PHE A 638 -5.07 2.44 -9.24
CA PHE A 638 -6.30 3.08 -8.81
C PHE A 638 -7.54 2.33 -9.31
N ALA A 639 -7.61 1.97 -10.59
CA ALA A 639 -8.78 1.30 -11.16
C ALA A 639 -9.07 -0.04 -10.48
N TYR A 640 -8.03 -0.85 -10.27
CA TYR A 640 -8.19 -2.21 -9.78
C TYR A 640 -7.86 -2.38 -8.30
N GLY A 641 -7.40 -1.33 -7.61
CA GLY A 641 -7.18 -1.33 -6.17
C GLY A 641 -6.31 -2.49 -5.69
N VAL A 642 -5.21 -2.74 -6.40
CA VAL A 642 -4.25 -3.79 -6.06
C VAL A 642 -2.87 -3.21 -5.77
N ALA A 643 -2.17 -3.86 -4.84
CA ALA A 643 -0.79 -3.54 -4.50
C ALA A 643 0.14 -4.57 -5.17
N GLY A 644 1.08 -4.11 -6.00
CA GLY A 644 2.16 -4.98 -6.52
C GLY A 644 2.16 -5.27 -8.03
N GLU A 645 1.56 -4.44 -8.87
CA GLU A 645 1.54 -4.65 -10.33
C GLU A 645 2.77 -4.12 -11.10
N GLU A 646 3.91 -3.99 -10.43
CA GLU A 646 5.14 -3.60 -11.12
C GLU A 646 5.56 -4.74 -12.05
N ASN A 647 5.66 -4.45 -13.36
CA ASN A 647 6.02 -5.41 -14.41
C ASN A 647 4.98 -6.50 -14.72
N THR A 648 3.69 -6.20 -14.57
CA THR A 648 2.62 -7.12 -14.97
C THR A 648 2.20 -6.97 -16.43
N CYS A 649 1.48 -7.96 -16.94
CA CYS A 649 0.94 -7.95 -18.30
C CYS A 649 -0.06 -6.82 -18.51
N ALA A 650 -0.90 -6.56 -17.52
CA ALA A 650 -1.87 -5.48 -17.56
C ALA A 650 -1.17 -4.12 -17.69
N ALA A 651 -0.09 -3.87 -16.94
CA ALA A 651 0.68 -2.63 -17.03
C ALA A 651 1.28 -2.42 -18.43
N SER A 652 1.93 -3.46 -18.98
CA SER A 652 2.54 -3.39 -20.31
C SER A 652 1.50 -3.18 -21.43
N GLN A 653 0.39 -3.92 -21.38
CA GLN A 653 -0.71 -3.78 -22.34
C GLN A 653 -1.32 -2.38 -22.27
N LEU A 654 -1.51 -1.83 -21.07
CA LEU A 654 -2.09 -0.51 -20.87
C LEU A 654 -1.16 0.61 -21.40
N THR A 655 0.13 0.60 -21.06
CA THR A 655 1.10 1.56 -21.61
C THR A 655 1.14 1.49 -23.13
N LYS A 656 1.15 0.28 -23.73
CA LYS A 656 1.15 0.13 -25.18
C LYS A 656 -0.06 0.80 -25.82
N ARG A 657 -1.25 0.61 -25.26
CA ARG A 657 -2.48 1.30 -25.72
C ARG A 657 -2.39 2.80 -25.52
N PHE A 658 -1.79 3.26 -24.43
CA PHE A 658 -1.60 4.68 -24.17
C PHE A 658 -0.71 5.37 -25.22
N LEU A 659 0.42 4.72 -25.57
CA LEU A 659 1.32 5.17 -26.63
C LEU A 659 0.64 5.18 -28.00
N GLN A 660 -0.14 4.14 -28.33
CA GLN A 660 -0.91 4.07 -29.57
C GLN A 660 -1.97 5.18 -29.69
N ASN A 661 -2.49 5.65 -28.56
CA ASN A 661 -3.45 6.75 -28.48
C ASN A 661 -2.77 8.11 -28.20
N ASN A 662 -1.52 8.28 -28.63
CA ASN A 662 -0.77 9.53 -28.52
C ASN A 662 -0.73 10.12 -27.10
N LEU A 663 -0.62 9.27 -26.07
CA LEU A 663 -0.61 9.68 -24.67
C LEU A 663 -1.85 10.48 -24.24
N SER A 664 -3.01 10.17 -24.82
CA SER A 664 -4.30 10.76 -24.43
C SER A 664 -4.81 10.18 -23.11
N ILE A 665 -4.93 11.02 -22.07
CA ILE A 665 -5.42 10.67 -20.74
C ILE A 665 -6.86 10.11 -20.82
N PRO A 666 -7.83 10.73 -21.52
CA PRO A 666 -9.16 10.14 -21.69
C PRO A 666 -9.12 8.72 -22.27
N GLU A 667 -8.27 8.49 -23.28
CA GLU A 667 -8.13 7.17 -23.91
C GLU A 667 -7.43 6.15 -23.01
N LEU A 668 -6.48 6.58 -22.16
CA LEU A 668 -5.88 5.72 -21.14
C LEU A 668 -6.95 5.19 -20.18
N ILE A 669 -7.79 6.07 -19.65
CA ILE A 669 -8.85 5.70 -18.69
C ILE A 669 -9.84 4.73 -19.34
N VAL A 670 -10.23 4.97 -20.60
CA VAL A 670 -11.06 4.03 -21.36
C VAL A 670 -10.32 2.71 -21.59
N SER A 671 -9.02 2.74 -21.90
CA SER A 671 -8.20 1.55 -22.18
C SER A 671 -8.06 0.60 -21.00
N VAL A 672 -8.19 1.09 -19.75
CA VAL A 672 -8.28 0.23 -18.56
C VAL A 672 -9.42 -0.79 -18.72
N THR A 673 -10.58 -0.37 -19.22
CA THR A 673 -11.73 -1.26 -19.43
C THR A 673 -11.53 -2.33 -20.51
N GLN A 674 -10.46 -2.18 -21.31
CA GLN A 674 -10.16 -3.02 -22.46
C GLN A 674 -9.13 -4.10 -22.13
N LEU A 675 -8.64 -4.14 -20.89
CA LEU A 675 -7.75 -5.19 -20.43
C LEU A 675 -8.55 -6.47 -20.14
N PRO A 676 -8.01 -7.68 -20.39
CA PRO A 676 -8.70 -8.93 -20.07
C PRO A 676 -9.13 -9.02 -18.60
N ARG A 677 -8.32 -8.47 -17.69
CA ARG A 677 -8.66 -8.42 -16.27
C ARG A 677 -9.86 -7.55 -15.93
N PHE A 678 -10.38 -6.74 -16.85
CA PHE A 678 -11.60 -5.98 -16.58
C PHE A 678 -12.81 -6.91 -16.50
N THR A 679 -12.86 -7.96 -17.34
CA THR A 679 -13.99 -8.90 -17.42
C THR A 679 -13.66 -10.31 -16.96
N GLN A 680 -12.39 -10.63 -16.69
CA GLN A 680 -11.96 -11.99 -16.35
C GLN A 680 -11.16 -12.05 -15.06
N ARG A 681 -11.22 -13.20 -14.38
CA ARG A 681 -10.45 -13.52 -13.19
C ARG A 681 -9.91 -14.96 -13.23
N TRP A 682 -8.81 -15.19 -12.55
CA TRP A 682 -8.32 -16.52 -12.18
C TRP A 682 -9.00 -17.00 -10.91
N GLY A 683 -9.30 -18.30 -10.85
CA GLY A 683 -9.65 -18.99 -9.62
C GLY A 683 -8.50 -19.01 -8.61
N GLU A 684 -8.78 -19.49 -7.41
CA GLU A 684 -7.74 -19.83 -6.45
C GLU A 684 -6.99 -21.07 -6.94
N ASP A 685 -5.64 -21.04 -6.91
CA ASP A 685 -4.85 -22.24 -7.15
C ASP A 685 -5.12 -23.23 -6.01
N VAL A 686 -5.48 -24.48 -6.38
CA VAL A 686 -5.78 -25.58 -5.44
C VAL A 686 -4.60 -25.91 -4.51
N THR A 687 -3.42 -25.32 -4.74
CA THR A 687 -2.22 -25.48 -3.91
C THR A 687 -2.12 -24.53 -2.71
N GLN A 688 -3.05 -23.58 -2.56
CA GLN A 688 -3.08 -22.59 -1.46
C GLN A 688 -4.40 -22.63 -0.67
N GLN A 689 -5.02 -23.80 -0.53
CA GLN A 689 -6.17 -23.95 0.36
C GLN A 689 -5.68 -23.88 1.82
N PRO A 690 -6.24 -23.00 2.68
CA PRO A 690 -6.08 -23.15 4.13
C PRO A 690 -6.52 -24.56 4.52
N PRO A 691 -5.89 -25.20 5.53
CA PRO A 691 -6.38 -26.50 5.98
C PRO A 691 -7.89 -26.38 6.28
N PRO A 692 -8.71 -27.39 5.94
CA PRO A 692 -10.12 -27.37 6.29
C PRO A 692 -10.24 -27.09 7.79
N PRO A 693 -11.27 -26.34 8.23
CA PRO A 693 -11.43 -26.00 9.63
C PRO A 693 -11.31 -27.27 10.45
N SER A 694 -10.43 -27.25 11.45
CA SER A 694 -10.33 -28.33 12.41
C SER A 694 -11.72 -28.54 13.00
N THR A 695 -12.22 -29.77 12.86
CA THR A 695 -13.28 -30.25 13.74
C THR A 695 -12.68 -30.49 15.11
N ASP A 696 -12.43 -29.43 15.86
CA ASP A 696 -12.11 -29.49 17.28
C ASP A 696 -13.27 -28.91 18.11
N GLY A 697 -14.18 -29.81 18.49
CA GLY A 697 -14.63 -29.93 19.87
C GLY A 697 -15.26 -28.72 20.54
N GLY A 698 -16.43 -28.28 20.05
CA GLY A 698 -17.39 -27.54 20.86
C GLY A 698 -18.66 -28.36 21.02
N THR A 699 -18.85 -29.02 22.16
CA THR A 699 -20.13 -29.63 22.54
C THR A 699 -21.16 -28.54 22.81
N GLY A 700 -21.82 -28.07 21.76
CA GLY A 700 -23.07 -27.31 21.84
C GLY A 700 -24.22 -28.29 21.85
N THR A 701 -24.99 -28.28 22.94
CA THR A 701 -26.21 -29.07 23.12
C THR A 701 -27.23 -28.76 22.03
N THR A 702 -27.49 -29.72 21.14
CA THR A 702 -28.70 -29.74 20.32
C THR A 702 -29.87 -30.26 21.15
N ASP A 703 -30.68 -29.35 21.69
CA ASP A 703 -32.05 -29.63 22.09
C ASP A 703 -33.00 -29.23 20.95
N GLY A 704 -33.53 -30.25 20.28
CA GLY A 704 -34.45 -30.03 19.18
C GLY A 704 -34.82 -31.31 18.44
N GLY A 705 -35.12 -32.38 19.18
CA GLY A 705 -35.80 -33.51 18.58
C GLY A 705 -37.25 -33.12 18.25
N THR A 706 -37.71 -33.43 17.03
CA THR A 706 -38.81 -34.39 16.80
C THR A 706 -39.13 -34.56 15.31
N GLY A 707 -39.22 -35.83 14.89
CA GLY A 707 -39.86 -36.30 13.65
C GLY A 707 -38.89 -36.47 12.47
N THR A 708 -38.67 -37.65 11.88
CA THR A 708 -39.44 -38.91 11.86
C THR A 708 -38.55 -40.12 11.54
N THR A 709 -38.94 -41.27 12.07
CA THR A 709 -38.84 -42.67 11.54
C THR A 709 -38.66 -42.78 10.03
N ASP A 710 -38.06 -43.79 9.41
CA ASP A 710 -37.53 -45.13 9.74
C ASP A 710 -36.57 -45.50 8.57
N GLY A 711 -35.56 -46.38 8.70
CA GLY A 711 -35.73 -47.81 8.56
C GLY A 711 -34.50 -48.46 7.91
N GLY A 712 -33.93 -49.46 8.61
CA GLY A 712 -33.11 -50.57 8.08
C GLY A 712 -31.64 -50.28 7.71
N THR A 713 -30.68 -51.18 7.81
CA THR A 713 -30.53 -52.52 8.43
C THR A 713 -29.12 -53.01 8.07
N GLY A 714 -28.37 -53.57 9.02
CA GLY A 714 -27.20 -54.46 8.80
C GLY A 714 -25.88 -53.76 8.42
N THR A 715 -24.70 -54.17 8.88
CA THR A 715 -24.26 -55.49 9.34
C THR A 715 -23.19 -55.42 10.42
N THR A 716 -23.25 -56.40 11.31
CA THR A 716 -22.35 -56.80 12.39
C THR A 716 -21.12 -57.55 11.87
N ASP A 717 -19.93 -57.32 12.45
CA ASP A 717 -19.03 -58.29 13.12
C ASP A 717 -17.72 -57.57 13.54
N GLY A 718 -16.96 -57.96 14.55
CA GLY A 718 -17.11 -59.02 15.54
C GLY A 718 -16.07 -58.89 16.66
N GLY A 719 -16.47 -59.31 17.87
CA GLY A 719 -15.62 -59.75 19.00
C GLY A 719 -14.71 -58.71 19.67
N THR A 720 -14.54 -58.64 20.99
CA THR A 720 -14.78 -59.57 22.11
C THR A 720 -14.77 -58.78 23.43
N ARG A 721 -15.73 -59.06 24.32
CA ARG A 721 -15.74 -58.71 25.78
C ARG A 721 -15.33 -59.97 26.58
N PRO A 722 -15.27 -59.98 27.93
CA PRO A 722 -14.90 -59.02 29.00
C PRO A 722 -13.95 -59.77 29.99
N PRO A 723 -13.98 -59.69 31.35
CA PRO A 723 -14.53 -58.73 32.35
C PRO A 723 -13.50 -58.35 33.45
N ASP A 724 -13.72 -57.36 34.30
CA ASP A 724 -14.31 -57.46 35.65
C ASP A 724 -14.23 -56.05 36.31
N GLY A 725 -14.87 -55.65 37.39
CA GLY A 725 -15.89 -56.11 38.32
C GLY A 725 -16.27 -54.82 39.10
N GLY A 726 -17.54 -54.50 39.30
CA GLY A 726 -18.22 -54.91 40.52
C GLY A 726 -18.71 -53.68 41.31
N THR A 727 -20.01 -53.72 41.63
CA THR A 727 -20.70 -53.17 42.83
C THR A 727 -20.64 -51.66 43.08
N GLY A 728 -21.76 -50.92 43.05
CA GLY A 728 -22.73 -50.81 44.17
C GLY A 728 -22.17 -49.82 45.22
N THR A 729 -22.81 -48.74 45.66
CA THR A 729 -24.21 -48.53 46.08
C THR A 729 -24.53 -47.03 46.18
N THR A 730 -25.82 -46.72 46.13
CA THR A 730 -26.47 -45.46 46.52
C THR A 730 -26.45 -45.18 48.03
N ASP A 731 -26.13 -43.94 48.41
CA ASP A 731 -26.81 -43.09 49.40
C ASP A 731 -26.42 -41.62 49.05
N GLY A 732 -27.18 -40.54 49.26
CA GLY A 732 -28.33 -40.31 50.12
C GLY A 732 -27.92 -39.41 51.29
N GLY A 733 -27.86 -38.08 51.11
CA GLY A 733 -27.62 -37.21 52.27
C GLY A 733 -27.29 -35.75 51.98
N THR A 734 -28.32 -34.92 52.10
CA THR A 734 -28.32 -33.46 52.22
C THR A 734 -27.60 -32.94 53.48
N GLY A 735 -27.02 -31.73 53.43
CA GLY A 735 -26.75 -30.97 54.67
C GLY A 735 -25.73 -29.83 54.57
N THR A 736 -26.21 -28.61 54.80
CA THR A 736 -25.49 -27.33 55.03
C THR A 736 -24.61 -27.42 56.29
N THR A 737 -23.65 -26.55 56.67
CA THR A 737 -23.52 -25.07 56.67
C THR A 737 -22.13 -24.73 57.27
N ASP A 738 -21.62 -23.51 57.01
CA ASP A 738 -20.58 -22.73 57.75
C ASP A 738 -19.17 -23.36 57.94
N GLY A 739 -18.05 -22.67 58.13
CA GLY A 739 -17.64 -21.27 58.26
C GLY A 739 -16.23 -21.26 58.88
N GLY A 740 -15.28 -20.47 58.36
CA GLY A 740 -14.07 -20.08 59.12
C GLY A 740 -12.68 -20.44 58.56
N THR A 741 -12.11 -19.49 57.82
CA THR A 741 -10.73 -18.96 57.86
C THR A 741 -9.57 -19.74 58.50
N ARG A 742 -8.49 -19.94 57.72
CA ARG A 742 -7.08 -19.95 58.19
C ARG A 742 -6.12 -19.41 57.11
N PRO A 743 -5.35 -18.34 57.38
CA PRO A 743 -4.03 -18.07 56.77
C PRO A 743 -2.93 -18.11 57.87
N PRO A 744 -1.64 -17.81 57.60
CA PRO A 744 -0.76 -18.23 56.50
C PRO A 744 0.65 -18.66 56.98
N ASP A 745 1.28 -19.63 56.32
CA ASP A 745 2.75 -19.82 56.30
C ASP A 745 3.10 -20.21 54.84
N GLY A 746 4.02 -19.60 54.08
CA GLY A 746 5.15 -18.75 54.42
C GLY A 746 6.44 -19.25 53.78
N GLY A 747 6.70 -18.87 52.51
CA GLY A 747 8.05 -18.63 51.95
C GLY A 747 8.85 -19.87 51.49
N THR A 748 9.57 -19.83 50.36
CA THR A 748 10.64 -18.87 50.06
C THR A 748 10.67 -18.46 48.58
N GLY A 749 10.82 -17.15 48.35
CA GLY A 749 11.31 -16.61 47.07
C GLY A 749 12.84 -16.56 47.01
N THR A 750 13.34 -16.28 45.82
CA THR A 750 14.41 -15.32 45.46
C THR A 750 14.55 -15.43 43.93
N ASP A 751 13.96 -14.48 43.19
CA ASP A 751 14.57 -13.24 42.73
C ASP A 751 15.37 -13.41 41.42
N ALA A 752 14.74 -12.98 40.33
CA ALA A 752 15.40 -12.12 39.36
C ALA A 752 14.41 -11.00 39.03
N GLY A 753 14.41 -9.97 39.88
CA GLY A 753 13.84 -8.69 39.53
C GLY A 753 14.42 -8.23 38.19
N THR A 754 13.55 -8.01 37.22
CA THR A 754 13.89 -7.08 36.16
C THR A 754 13.96 -5.71 36.84
N PRO A 755 15.04 -4.93 36.67
CA PRO A 755 15.05 -3.55 37.14
C PRO A 755 13.83 -2.83 36.56
N PRO A 756 13.17 -1.90 37.28
CA PRO A 756 12.28 -0.99 36.61
C PRO A 756 13.08 -0.32 35.49
N PRO A 757 12.55 -0.22 34.25
CA PRO A 757 13.25 0.54 33.24
C PRO A 757 13.50 1.94 33.80
N ALA A 758 14.68 2.50 33.53
CA ALA A 758 15.14 3.80 34.00
C ALA A 758 14.27 5.01 33.57
N SER A 759 13.02 4.77 33.16
CA SER A 759 12.06 5.72 32.59
C SER A 759 10.74 5.87 33.37
N GLY A 760 10.52 5.14 34.48
CA GLY A 760 9.30 5.31 35.29
C GLY A 760 7.99 4.86 34.59
N LEU A 761 8.08 4.02 33.56
CA LEU A 761 6.93 3.51 32.80
C LEU A 761 6.45 2.15 33.34
N GLN A 762 5.13 2.03 33.59
CA GLN A 762 4.45 0.81 34.00
C GLN A 762 3.62 0.23 32.85
N ILE A 763 3.78 -1.06 32.57
CA ILE A 763 3.09 -1.79 31.50
C ILE A 763 2.00 -2.68 32.12
N THR A 764 0.82 -2.71 31.53
CA THR A 764 -0.25 -3.68 31.82
C THR A 764 -0.73 -4.28 30.51
N GLN A 765 -0.66 -5.60 30.39
CA GLN A 765 -1.09 -6.33 29.20
C GLN A 765 -2.42 -7.04 29.46
N THR A 766 -3.29 -7.05 28.47
CA THR A 766 -4.58 -7.74 28.52
C THR A 766 -4.76 -8.49 27.21
N VAL A 767 -5.01 -9.79 27.29
CA VAL A 767 -5.30 -10.63 26.13
C VAL A 767 -6.62 -10.16 25.52
N GLN A 768 -6.56 -9.70 24.28
CA GLN A 768 -7.73 -9.25 23.52
C GLN A 768 -8.39 -10.42 22.80
N SER A 769 -7.58 -11.29 22.20
CA SER A 769 -8.04 -12.51 21.52
C SER A 769 -6.91 -13.54 21.48
N ASP A 770 -7.27 -14.81 21.52
CA ASP A 770 -6.34 -15.93 21.46
C ASP A 770 -7.03 -17.09 20.75
N TRP A 771 -6.47 -17.56 19.64
CA TRP A 771 -7.03 -18.62 18.79
C TRP A 771 -6.06 -19.79 18.64
N GLY A 772 -5.17 -19.99 19.63
CA GLY A 772 -4.23 -21.11 19.69
C GLY A 772 -2.98 -20.89 18.82
N THR A 773 -3.15 -20.73 17.50
CA THR A 773 -2.03 -20.49 16.56
C THR A 773 -1.55 -19.03 16.54
N GLY A 774 -2.30 -18.12 17.16
CA GLY A 774 -1.92 -16.72 17.36
C GLY A 774 -2.76 -16.05 18.43
N TYR A 775 -2.36 -14.84 18.81
CA TYR A 775 -3.04 -14.04 19.82
C TYR A 775 -2.80 -12.55 19.59
N CYS A 776 -3.68 -11.71 20.14
CA CYS A 776 -3.54 -10.27 20.19
C CYS A 776 -3.63 -9.77 21.63
N ASN A 777 -2.76 -8.84 21.99
CA ASN A 777 -2.72 -8.18 23.30
C ASN A 777 -2.96 -6.68 23.17
N ASN A 778 -3.81 -6.15 24.04
CA ASN A 778 -3.84 -4.73 24.35
C ASN A 778 -2.84 -4.43 25.47
N VAL A 779 -2.10 -3.34 25.33
CA VAL A 779 -1.07 -2.91 26.25
C VAL A 779 -1.37 -1.49 26.71
N LYS A 780 -1.67 -1.33 27.99
CA LYS A 780 -1.74 -0.03 28.65
C LYS A 780 -0.38 0.33 29.22
N LEU A 781 0.13 1.48 28.80
CA LEU A 781 1.38 2.05 29.28
C LEU A 781 1.09 3.27 30.15
N THR A 782 1.61 3.32 31.36
CA THR A 782 1.39 4.43 32.31
C THR A 782 2.71 5.02 32.76
N ASN A 783 2.86 6.34 32.66
CA ASN A 783 4.03 7.03 33.22
C ASN A 783 3.81 7.26 34.72
N LYS A 784 4.54 6.50 35.54
CA LYS A 784 4.60 6.65 37.01
C LYS A 784 5.75 7.56 37.46
N GLY A 785 6.54 8.09 36.52
CA GLY A 785 7.55 9.11 36.79
C GLY A 785 6.95 10.49 37.05
N THR A 786 7.81 11.46 37.33
CA THR A 786 7.45 12.84 37.67
C THR A 786 7.60 13.83 36.50
N THR A 787 8.13 13.39 35.36
CA THR A 787 8.33 14.20 34.15
C THR A 787 7.68 13.54 32.93
N THR A 788 7.36 14.32 31.90
CA THR A 788 6.92 13.80 30.60
C THR A 788 8.05 12.99 29.96
N VAL A 789 7.72 11.81 29.42
CA VAL A 789 8.70 10.93 28.75
C VAL A 789 8.26 10.64 27.31
N THR A 790 9.22 10.59 26.40
CA THR A 790 9.02 9.96 25.10
C THR A 790 9.16 8.45 25.30
N TRP A 791 8.07 7.69 25.16
CA TRP A 791 8.06 6.31 25.61
C TRP A 791 8.56 5.31 24.58
N LYS A 792 9.32 4.33 25.10
CA LYS A 792 9.78 3.13 24.41
C LYS A 792 9.74 1.98 25.41
N VAL A 793 9.15 0.85 25.02
CA VAL A 793 9.07 -0.35 25.87
C VAL A 793 9.44 -1.59 25.09
N SER A 794 10.00 -2.59 25.77
CA SER A 794 10.30 -3.89 25.18
C SER A 794 9.43 -4.95 25.84
N ILE A 795 8.78 -5.77 25.03
CA ILE A 795 7.88 -6.84 25.46
C ILE A 795 8.36 -8.13 24.81
N THR A 796 8.52 -9.17 25.61
CA THR A 796 8.74 -10.53 25.12
C THR A 796 7.41 -11.12 24.67
N ILE A 797 7.33 -11.58 23.43
CA ILE A 797 6.19 -12.25 22.83
C ILE A 797 6.50 -13.75 22.62
N VAL A 798 5.46 -14.56 22.50
CA VAL A 798 5.57 -15.97 22.10
C VAL A 798 5.31 -16.05 20.60
N GLY A 799 6.31 -16.48 19.85
CA GLY A 799 6.25 -16.59 18.40
C GLY A 799 6.67 -15.31 17.67
N THR A 800 6.09 -15.05 16.49
CA THR A 800 6.48 -13.95 15.59
C THR A 800 5.44 -12.84 15.57
N LEU A 801 5.87 -11.59 15.74
CA LEU A 801 5.02 -10.41 15.62
C LEU A 801 4.40 -10.34 14.22
N THR A 802 3.08 -10.24 14.12
CA THR A 802 2.37 -10.13 12.84
C THR A 802 1.86 -8.73 12.59
N SER A 803 1.41 -8.02 13.63
CA SER A 803 0.95 -6.64 13.53
C SER A 803 1.09 -5.90 14.86
N ALA A 804 1.14 -4.57 14.79
CA ALA A 804 1.10 -3.67 15.93
C ALA A 804 0.28 -2.43 15.55
N TRP A 805 -0.39 -1.81 16.52
CA TRP A 805 -1.15 -0.57 16.33
C TRP A 805 -0.89 0.43 17.45
N SER A 806 -1.05 1.72 17.16
CA SER A 806 -0.75 2.83 18.07
C SER A 806 0.70 2.81 18.60
N SER A 807 1.60 2.18 17.85
CA SER A 807 3.02 2.06 18.15
C SER A 807 3.79 1.59 16.92
N TYR A 808 5.03 2.05 16.76
CA TYR A 808 6.00 1.38 15.89
C TYR A 808 6.60 0.20 16.63
N ALA A 809 6.77 -0.93 15.94
CA ALA A 809 7.32 -2.15 16.51
C ALA A 809 8.55 -2.61 15.72
N SER A 810 9.61 -3.01 16.44
CA SER A 810 10.81 -3.63 15.89
C SER A 810 11.09 -4.92 16.65
N ALA A 811 11.04 -6.06 15.96
CA ALA A 811 11.28 -7.37 16.55
C ALA A 811 12.74 -7.79 16.45
N SER A 812 13.27 -8.39 17.53
CA SER A 812 14.57 -9.06 17.57
C SER A 812 14.40 -10.39 18.32
N GLY A 813 14.13 -11.47 17.58
CA GLY A 813 13.75 -12.75 18.17
C GLY A 813 12.38 -12.66 18.85
N SER A 814 12.26 -13.21 20.06
CA SER A 814 11.03 -13.13 20.87
C SER A 814 10.83 -11.80 21.59
N VAL A 815 11.78 -10.85 21.50
CA VAL A 815 11.66 -9.53 22.13
C VAL A 815 11.28 -8.50 21.09
N VAL A 816 10.18 -7.79 21.32
CA VAL A 816 9.70 -6.71 20.45
C VAL A 816 9.82 -5.38 21.16
N SER A 817 10.48 -4.42 20.53
CA SER A 817 10.54 -3.04 21.01
C SER A 817 9.42 -2.22 20.39
N PHE A 818 8.57 -1.65 21.23
CA PHE A 818 7.46 -0.76 20.87
C PHE A 818 7.80 0.69 21.23
N THR A 819 7.58 1.60 20.29
CA THR A 819 7.75 3.06 20.46
C THR A 819 6.49 3.78 20.03
N GLY A 820 6.13 4.88 20.71
CA GLY A 820 4.95 5.64 20.32
C GLY A 820 5.06 6.30 18.96
N GLU A 821 3.91 6.48 18.33
CA GLU A 821 3.71 7.24 17.10
C GLU A 821 3.72 8.75 17.39
N SER A 822 3.84 9.58 16.35
CA SER A 822 3.98 11.04 16.52
C SER A 822 2.88 11.71 17.36
N TRP A 823 1.68 11.12 17.42
CA TRP A 823 0.54 11.64 18.17
C TRP A 823 0.43 11.09 19.61
N ASN A 824 1.13 10.00 19.96
CA ASN A 824 1.10 9.43 21.30
C ASN A 824 2.46 9.19 21.94
N ASN A 825 3.56 9.54 21.29
CA ASN A 825 4.92 9.24 21.75
C ASN A 825 5.32 9.94 23.04
N GLN A 826 4.70 11.07 23.40
CA GLN A 826 4.92 11.75 24.67
C GLN A 826 3.86 11.37 25.71
N LEU A 827 4.30 10.96 26.89
CA LEU A 827 3.44 10.58 27.99
C LEU A 827 3.76 11.41 29.24
N SER A 828 2.87 12.31 29.63
CA SER A 828 3.02 13.14 30.84
C SER A 828 3.04 12.32 32.12
N ALA A 829 3.60 12.87 33.20
CA ALA A 829 3.58 12.24 34.52
C ALA A 829 2.15 11.89 34.96
N GLY A 830 1.91 10.64 35.35
CA GLY A 830 0.60 10.11 35.73
C GLY A 830 -0.33 9.72 34.57
N ALA A 831 0.01 10.08 33.32
CA ALA A 831 -0.82 9.77 32.15
C ALA A 831 -0.63 8.32 31.67
N SER A 832 -1.63 7.81 30.94
CA SER A 832 -1.57 6.50 30.28
C SER A 832 -1.88 6.61 28.79
N THR A 833 -1.25 5.76 28.00
CA THR A 833 -1.58 5.51 26.59
C THR A 833 -1.82 4.02 26.37
N ASN A 834 -2.46 3.66 25.26
CA ASN A 834 -2.68 2.26 24.89
C ASN A 834 -2.11 1.99 23.49
N PHE A 835 -1.48 0.85 23.34
CA PHE A 835 -1.12 0.26 22.07
C PHE A 835 -1.46 -1.22 22.08
N GLY A 836 -1.33 -1.91 20.96
CA GLY A 836 -1.46 -3.35 20.96
C GLY A 836 -0.71 -4.02 19.85
N TYR A 837 -0.68 -5.35 19.92
CA TYR A 837 0.04 -6.18 18.97
C TYR A 837 -0.61 -7.55 18.83
N CYS A 838 -0.42 -8.16 17.67
CA CYS A 838 -0.71 -9.57 17.44
C CYS A 838 0.58 -10.34 17.15
N ALA A 839 0.61 -11.59 17.59
CA ALA A 839 1.71 -12.52 17.35
C ALA A 839 1.16 -13.90 16.94
N LYS A 840 1.91 -14.58 16.07
CA LYS A 840 1.66 -15.96 15.65
C LYS A 840 2.61 -16.88 16.42
N ARG A 841 2.07 -17.89 17.11
CA ARG A 841 2.85 -18.82 17.94
C ARG A 841 3.72 -19.74 17.11
#